data_AF-A0A8U0S4D8-F1
#
_entry.id   AF-A0A8U0S4D8-F1
#
_cell.length_a   1.000
_cell.length_b   1.000
_cell.length_c   1.000
_cell.angle_alpha   90.00
_cell.angle_beta   90.00
_cell.angle_gamma   90.00
#
_symmetry.space_group_name_H-M   'P 1'
#
loop_
_entity.id
_entity.type
_entity.pdbx_description
1 polymer ?
#
loop_
_entity_poly.entity_id
_entity_poly.type
_entity_poly.pdbx_seq_one_letter_code
_entity_poly.pdbx_strand_id
1 'polypeptide(L)'
;MECEVHMETTVSRPVLSPTHINATASETFTVLQERMRIVEEQTSSLRDDLIMLDFGEKRGQLESPKCLEEPVSQNIISPIQNEVICSGKPDILWKNCEFLVNRMCRLESLIQSLKMNIFRLQTEKDLNPQKTAFLKDRLNAIQEEHSKDLKLLHLEVMNLRQQLRDVKEEEDKAQEEVQRLTATLEIASETKKNAAIIEEELKTTKRKMNLKTQELRRQLSQEKYLRESLEKSASAMLFKIQEMESTVEVERKQVQILQQNCVALRSSIQTTQDLLAQEQQKKGELETSISQLKSDLISRDEVISKLVEENKNVQMSLNKEHEENAYLRSELVALHETSEKAQVSNDQLTRKCSELNSMLETVSMENARIIADHQAILQVEKKMMTQTFQEQNLLLDAAHASITKELETVQNEKIQLQTHLDHLILEHNQCTQKAQDAERRTALQKELLETTIARLRGELEASIQEKKSLLEEKERFQGEVDKTEKEIAQEKCNLEKELAKNKIDINALTQNLHILEEKNKHLAEQMASLELRQVTSDYNGLAQQQVEKALGKITESKNKLAYEKGKLQIKVKQLEEQLHSFTETSSQNDHLRKLNKALESKYAQVKSILEKNEEELSQAMRSRDAALKESQRLKGDLEALEDRESKKVGNFQRQLAEAKEDNCKVTIMLENVLASHSKMQGALEKVQIELGRRDSEIAGLKKERALNQQRVQKLEAEVDQWQARMLVVDAQHNSEMEPLQKALDVAREDNRKLALSLEQSLQTNNHLQTKLDHIQEKLENNELERQNLETFKERMTEESKMEAEMHAERIEALRKQFQTEREAAKKAAQREMTEELEETIRHLRKCKEATEHKLKEASVESEQITANLEEAHRWFKCRFDGLQLELTKNRLQRLPREDRWLEEVCFPSNRTTVTGTMSHPASLLYTDGRINRILNLCPRSVILNLRESDVLDGGAASSRATPP
;
A
#
# COMPACT_ATOMS: atom_id res chain seq x y z
N MET A 1 -2.99 206.51 -64.88
CA MET A 1 -2.85 207.00 -66.26
C MET A 1 -1.52 207.74 -66.37
N GLU A 2 -1.06 208.04 -67.59
CA GLU A 2 -0.21 209.19 -67.96
C GLU A 2 0.99 209.65 -67.10
N CYS A 3 2.14 209.76 -67.76
CA CYS A 3 3.10 210.84 -67.50
C CYS A 3 2.65 212.14 -68.24
N GLU A 4 3.43 213.21 -68.07
CA GLU A 4 3.33 214.52 -68.74
C GLU A 4 2.26 215.49 -68.17
N VAL A 5 2.45 216.82 -68.13
CA VAL A 5 3.53 217.69 -68.67
C VAL A 5 4.06 218.66 -67.58
N HIS A 6 5.20 219.31 -67.82
CA HIS A 6 5.57 220.58 -67.17
C HIS A 6 4.43 221.63 -67.23
N MET A 7 4.47 222.63 -66.33
CA MET A 7 4.73 223.99 -66.81
C MET A 7 5.25 224.93 -65.72
N GLU A 8 5.88 226.00 -66.19
CA GLU A 8 6.21 227.23 -65.46
C GLU A 8 4.91 227.98 -65.06
N THR A 9 4.89 229.08 -64.30
CA THR A 9 5.94 230.08 -64.06
C THR A 9 5.79 230.79 -62.71
N THR A 10 6.76 231.65 -62.43
CA THR A 10 6.68 232.93 -61.69
C THR A 10 5.32 233.67 -61.81
N VAL A 11 4.95 234.66 -60.99
CA VAL A 11 5.76 235.81 -60.54
C VAL A 11 5.31 236.38 -59.18
N SER A 12 6.25 237.02 -58.50
CA SER A 12 6.02 237.96 -57.40
C SER A 12 5.22 239.21 -57.79
N ARG A 13 4.42 239.76 -56.83
CA ARG A 13 3.85 241.14 -56.80
C ARG A 13 2.74 241.40 -57.85
N PRO A 14 1.74 242.27 -57.55
CA PRO A 14 1.91 243.73 -57.40
C PRO A 14 1.35 244.29 -56.08
N VAL A 15 1.19 245.62 -56.01
CA VAL A 15 0.84 246.43 -54.82
C VAL A 15 -0.27 247.42 -55.19
N LEU A 16 -0.96 248.00 -54.19
CA LEU A 16 -1.95 249.11 -54.30
C LEU A 16 -3.36 248.68 -54.81
N SER A 17 -4.48 249.23 -54.33
CA SER A 17 -4.66 250.10 -53.15
C SER A 17 -6.06 250.11 -52.47
N PRO A 18 -7.12 250.79 -52.98
CA PRO A 18 -7.63 251.91 -52.17
C PRO A 18 -9.07 251.83 -51.65
N THR A 19 -9.20 252.06 -50.34
CA THR A 19 -10.18 252.98 -49.73
C THR A 19 -11.67 252.64 -49.92
N HIS A 20 -12.52 253.66 -50.08
CA HIS A 20 -13.96 253.62 -49.79
C HIS A 20 -14.75 253.00 -50.95
N ILE A 21 -15.85 252.24 -50.79
CA ILE A 21 -16.41 251.31 -49.77
C ILE A 21 -17.86 251.05 -50.22
N ASN A 22 -18.48 249.93 -49.81
CA ASN A 22 -19.95 249.75 -49.61
C ASN A 22 -20.22 248.31 -49.10
N ALA A 23 -19.38 247.83 -48.18
CA ALA A 23 -18.72 246.53 -48.32
C ALA A 23 -19.47 245.28 -47.78
N THR A 24 -18.90 244.10 -48.04
CA THR A 24 -19.60 242.82 -48.18
C THR A 24 -19.74 241.98 -46.90
N ALA A 25 -20.79 241.15 -46.85
CA ALA A 25 -21.33 240.51 -45.63
C ALA A 25 -20.45 239.51 -44.86
N SER A 26 -19.21 239.21 -45.28
CA SER A 26 -18.38 238.19 -44.60
C SER A 26 -17.99 238.59 -43.17
N GLU A 27 -17.91 239.88 -42.89
CA GLU A 27 -17.54 240.43 -41.57
C GLU A 27 -18.64 240.27 -40.52
N THR A 28 -19.91 240.15 -40.94
CA THR A 28 -21.03 239.97 -40.00
C THR A 28 -21.05 238.58 -39.37
N PHE A 29 -20.49 237.57 -40.05
CA PHE A 29 -20.52 236.18 -39.61
C PHE A 29 -19.43 235.89 -38.56
N THR A 30 -18.24 236.48 -38.70
CA THR A 30 -17.11 236.28 -37.78
C THR A 30 -17.34 236.89 -36.40
N VAL A 31 -17.99 238.06 -36.32
CA VAL A 31 -18.32 238.74 -35.06
C VAL A 31 -19.31 237.93 -34.20
N LEU A 32 -20.13 237.07 -34.81
CA LEU A 32 -21.07 236.22 -34.08
C LEU A 32 -20.37 235.03 -33.39
N GLN A 33 -19.39 234.43 -34.07
CA GLN A 33 -18.73 233.19 -33.62
C GLN A 33 -17.90 233.39 -32.33
N GLU A 34 -17.20 234.53 -32.21
CA GLU A 34 -16.33 234.77 -31.05
C GLU A 34 -17.10 234.95 -29.73
N ARG A 35 -18.37 235.35 -29.79
CA ARG A 35 -19.25 235.40 -28.60
C ARG A 35 -19.68 234.01 -28.12
N MET A 36 -19.63 232.98 -28.97
CA MET A 36 -19.97 231.61 -28.59
C MET A 36 -18.87 230.98 -27.72
N ARG A 37 -17.60 231.27 -28.04
CA ARG A 37 -16.40 230.75 -27.34
C ARG A 37 -16.40 231.08 -25.83
N ILE A 38 -16.73 232.32 -25.47
CA ILE A 38 -16.66 232.82 -24.08
C ILE A 38 -17.68 232.12 -23.15
N VAL A 39 -18.79 231.60 -23.69
CA VAL A 39 -19.83 230.90 -22.92
C VAL A 39 -19.39 229.48 -22.54
N GLU A 40 -18.68 228.79 -23.43
CA GLU A 40 -18.24 227.40 -23.23
C GLU A 40 -17.19 227.31 -22.11
N GLU A 41 -16.18 228.19 -22.14
CA GLU A 41 -15.10 228.23 -21.14
C GLU A 41 -15.61 228.52 -19.72
N GLN A 42 -16.58 229.44 -19.57
CA GLN A 42 -17.24 229.74 -18.29
C GLN A 42 -18.08 228.58 -17.75
N THR A 43 -18.52 227.65 -18.62
CA THR A 43 -19.35 226.50 -18.24
C THR A 43 -18.50 225.35 -17.70
N SER A 44 -17.33 225.09 -18.29
CA SER A 44 -16.41 224.03 -17.84
C SER A 44 -15.94 224.25 -16.40
N SER A 45 -15.56 225.48 -16.06
CA SER A 45 -15.06 225.84 -14.71
C SER A 45 -16.05 225.56 -13.56
N LEU A 46 -17.35 225.45 -13.81
CA LEU A 46 -18.34 225.20 -12.75
C LEU A 46 -18.45 223.72 -12.35
N ARG A 47 -17.94 222.80 -13.19
CA ARG A 47 -18.12 221.35 -12.98
C ARG A 47 -17.13 220.78 -11.96
N ASP A 48 -15.89 221.24 -12.01
CA ASP A 48 -14.80 220.65 -11.23
C ASP A 48 -14.86 221.06 -9.75
N ASP A 49 -15.40 222.25 -9.44
CA ASP A 49 -15.77 222.68 -8.08
C ASP A 49 -16.68 221.65 -7.37
N LEU A 50 -17.56 220.97 -8.12
CA LEU A 50 -18.61 220.09 -7.61
C LEU A 50 -18.21 218.62 -7.47
N ILE A 51 -17.05 218.21 -7.99
CA ILE A 51 -16.49 216.86 -7.75
C ILE A 51 -15.88 216.75 -6.33
N MET A 52 -15.64 217.91 -5.69
CA MET A 52 -14.98 218.05 -4.38
C MET A 52 -15.93 217.92 -3.17
N LEU A 53 -17.22 217.59 -3.39
CA LEU A 53 -18.27 217.54 -2.35
C LEU A 53 -19.18 216.31 -2.51
N ASP A 54 -19.75 215.86 -1.38
CA ASP A 54 -20.47 214.60 -1.13
C ASP A 54 -21.05 213.83 -2.34
N PHE A 55 -20.62 212.59 -2.57
CA PHE A 55 -20.83 211.36 -1.76
C PHE A 55 -22.28 210.84 -1.78
N GLY A 56 -22.41 209.51 -1.65
CA GLY A 56 -23.67 208.86 -1.23
C GLY A 56 -24.53 208.28 -2.36
N GLU A 57 -25.10 207.10 -2.06
CA GLU A 57 -25.94 206.30 -2.95
C GLU A 57 -27.24 207.03 -3.35
N LYS A 58 -27.50 207.25 -4.67
CA LYS A 58 -28.83 207.60 -5.23
C LYS A 58 -28.86 207.68 -6.76
N ARG A 59 -30.10 207.55 -7.33
CA ARG A 59 -30.54 207.90 -8.72
C ARG A 59 -30.12 206.91 -9.83
N GLY A 60 -30.90 206.65 -10.90
CA GLY A 60 -32.35 206.85 -11.13
C GLY A 60 -32.79 207.14 -12.58
N GLN A 61 -33.80 206.40 -13.10
CA GLN A 61 -34.64 206.65 -14.30
C GLN A 61 -33.96 206.58 -15.70
N LEU A 62 -34.64 206.18 -16.80
CA LEU A 62 -35.80 206.81 -17.48
C LEU A 62 -36.90 205.84 -18.01
N GLU A 63 -37.97 206.44 -18.56
CA GLU A 63 -39.09 205.95 -19.40
C GLU A 63 -38.64 205.38 -20.78
N SER A 64 -39.45 204.85 -21.73
CA SER A 64 -40.77 204.14 -21.88
C SER A 64 -40.99 203.93 -23.43
N PRO A 65 -42.16 203.61 -24.06
CA PRO A 65 -43.41 202.91 -23.63
C PRO A 65 -43.99 201.85 -24.65
N LYS A 66 -45.04 201.12 -24.21
CA LYS A 66 -46.13 200.44 -25.00
C LYS A 66 -45.80 199.16 -25.81
N CYS A 67 -46.72 198.18 -25.99
CA CYS A 67 -48.16 198.11 -25.62
C CYS A 67 -48.66 196.66 -25.33
N LEU A 68 -49.61 196.52 -24.37
CA LEU A 68 -50.71 195.52 -24.15
C LEU A 68 -50.54 194.02 -24.55
N GLU A 69 -51.12 193.02 -23.86
CA GLU A 69 -52.23 192.98 -22.87
C GLU A 69 -52.06 191.85 -21.79
N GLU A 70 -53.09 191.57 -20.99
CA GLU A 70 -53.14 190.73 -19.76
C GLU A 70 -53.31 189.19 -20.02
N PRO A 71 -53.62 188.25 -19.06
CA PRO A 71 -53.85 188.36 -17.59
C PRO A 71 -53.37 187.22 -16.61
N VAL A 72 -53.38 187.55 -15.30
CA VAL A 72 -53.73 186.72 -14.09
C VAL A 72 -52.80 185.53 -13.65
N SER A 73 -52.25 185.39 -12.42
CA SER A 73 -52.75 185.37 -10.99
C SER A 73 -53.09 183.94 -10.44
N GLN A 74 -52.98 183.52 -9.16
CA GLN A 74 -52.50 184.07 -7.86
C GLN A 74 -52.31 182.98 -6.74
N ASN A 75 -51.50 183.32 -5.72
CA ASN A 75 -51.57 183.10 -4.23
C ASN A 75 -52.29 181.91 -3.52
N ILE A 76 -51.74 181.52 -2.34
CA ILE A 76 -52.38 181.38 -0.97
C ILE A 76 -51.38 180.69 0.01
N ILE A 77 -50.69 181.37 0.95
CA ILE A 77 -51.03 181.87 2.33
C ILE A 77 -50.84 180.85 3.49
N SER A 78 -49.96 181.18 4.46
CA SER A 78 -50.11 181.14 5.96
C SER A 78 -48.74 180.95 6.71
N PRO A 79 -48.56 181.26 8.03
CA PRO A 79 -48.24 182.65 8.45
C PRO A 79 -47.16 182.83 9.58
N ILE A 80 -46.90 184.12 9.95
CA ILE A 80 -46.19 184.64 11.17
C ILE A 80 -44.63 184.62 11.09
N GLN A 81 -43.78 185.57 11.59
CA GLN A 81 -43.83 186.95 12.17
C GLN A 81 -42.33 187.51 12.18
N ASN A 82 -41.82 188.67 12.69
CA ASN A 82 -42.23 189.92 13.42
C ASN A 82 -41.12 191.04 13.24
N GLU A 83 -41.02 192.03 14.16
CA GLU A 83 -39.89 192.98 14.47
C GLU A 83 -39.69 194.32 13.68
N VAL A 84 -39.11 195.34 14.36
CA VAL A 84 -38.92 196.76 13.91
C VAL A 84 -37.74 197.48 14.62
N ILE A 85 -37.03 198.45 13.98
CA ILE A 85 -36.08 199.40 14.65
C ILE A 85 -35.90 200.76 13.88
N CYS A 86 -35.20 201.79 14.41
CA CYS A 86 -35.30 203.21 13.93
C CYS A 86 -34.04 204.13 14.01
N SER A 87 -33.91 205.15 13.12
CA SER A 87 -33.14 206.44 13.31
C SER A 87 -33.42 207.51 12.18
N GLY A 88 -32.99 208.79 12.31
CA GLY A 88 -32.98 209.84 11.23
C GLY A 88 -33.08 211.35 11.64
N LYS A 89 -32.77 212.34 10.75
CA LYS A 89 -33.12 213.82 10.83
C LYS A 89 -32.61 214.72 9.63
N PRO A 90 -33.04 216.01 9.48
CA PRO A 90 -32.57 216.98 8.44
C PRO A 90 -31.88 218.28 8.97
N ASP A 91 -31.05 218.98 8.14
CA ASP A 91 -31.01 220.48 8.00
C ASP A 91 -29.88 221.10 7.11
N ILE A 92 -28.73 220.45 6.88
CA ILE A 92 -27.45 221.12 6.48
C ILE A 92 -27.37 221.63 4.99
N LEU A 93 -28.51 221.81 4.32
CA LEU A 93 -28.62 222.07 2.87
C LEU A 93 -28.33 223.52 2.39
N TRP A 94 -28.05 224.48 3.28
CA TRP A 94 -28.28 225.91 2.96
C TRP A 94 -27.12 226.69 2.31
N LYS A 95 -25.85 226.47 2.69
CA LYS A 95 -24.76 227.41 2.34
C LYS A 95 -24.22 227.35 0.91
N ASN A 96 -24.17 226.18 0.28
CA ASN A 96 -23.47 226.04 -1.01
C ASN A 96 -24.27 226.56 -2.22
N CYS A 97 -25.57 226.80 -2.07
CA CYS A 97 -26.44 227.29 -3.13
C CYS A 97 -26.20 228.78 -3.50
N GLU A 98 -25.69 229.58 -2.56
CA GLU A 98 -25.55 231.04 -2.70
C GLU A 98 -24.52 231.46 -3.78
N PHE A 99 -23.55 230.57 -4.07
CA PHE A 99 -22.55 230.75 -5.13
C PHE A 99 -23.14 230.60 -6.55
N LEU A 100 -24.10 229.67 -6.75
CA LEU A 100 -24.69 229.41 -8.08
C LEU A 100 -25.54 230.58 -8.60
N VAL A 101 -26.34 231.19 -7.73
CA VAL A 101 -27.36 232.19 -8.12
C VAL A 101 -26.71 233.39 -8.82
N ASN A 102 -25.61 233.91 -8.26
CA ASN A 102 -24.87 235.04 -8.82
C ASN A 102 -24.24 234.76 -10.20
N ARG A 103 -24.00 233.48 -10.55
CA ARG A 103 -23.43 233.06 -11.83
C ARG A 103 -24.52 232.96 -12.93
N MET A 104 -25.75 232.57 -12.58
CA MET A 104 -26.89 232.56 -13.51
C MET A 104 -27.22 233.95 -14.06
N CYS A 105 -27.28 234.99 -13.21
CA CYS A 105 -27.75 236.32 -13.59
C CYS A 105 -26.89 237.04 -14.67
N ARG A 106 -25.65 236.57 -14.95
CA ARG A 106 -24.82 237.14 -16.02
C ARG A 106 -25.13 236.57 -17.41
N LEU A 107 -25.55 235.30 -17.51
CA LEU A 107 -25.77 234.62 -18.79
C LEU A 107 -27.06 235.06 -19.50
N GLU A 108 -28.10 235.38 -18.73
CA GLU A 108 -29.42 235.77 -19.27
C GLU A 108 -29.35 237.04 -20.15
N SER A 109 -28.45 237.97 -19.83
CA SER A 109 -28.22 239.20 -20.62
C SER A 109 -27.66 238.95 -22.03
N LEU A 110 -27.07 237.78 -22.30
CA LEU A 110 -26.58 237.43 -23.65
C LEU A 110 -27.71 236.95 -24.57
N ILE A 111 -28.74 236.30 -24.03
CA ILE A 111 -29.81 235.64 -24.80
C ILE A 111 -30.65 236.68 -25.57
N GLN A 112 -30.95 237.82 -24.94
CA GLN A 112 -31.87 238.81 -25.50
C GLN A 112 -31.35 239.51 -26.77
N SER A 113 -30.02 239.55 -26.97
CA SER A 113 -29.39 240.25 -28.11
C SER A 113 -29.55 239.53 -29.45
N LEU A 114 -29.81 238.22 -29.47
CA LEU A 114 -29.86 237.42 -30.71
C LEU A 114 -31.16 237.60 -31.51
N LYS A 115 -32.23 238.09 -30.87
CA LYS A 115 -33.61 237.98 -31.36
C LYS A 115 -33.99 238.97 -32.46
N MET A 116 -33.34 240.14 -32.53
CA MET A 116 -33.73 241.23 -33.45
C MET A 116 -33.30 241.02 -34.91
N ASN A 117 -32.18 240.34 -35.16
CA ASN A 117 -31.62 240.22 -36.51
C ASN A 117 -32.50 239.37 -37.45
N ILE A 118 -33.30 238.47 -36.88
CA ILE A 118 -34.15 237.50 -37.59
C ILE A 118 -35.21 238.19 -38.48
N PHE A 119 -35.65 239.42 -38.15
CA PHE A 119 -36.72 240.10 -38.89
C PHE A 119 -36.28 240.82 -40.17
N ARG A 120 -34.99 241.18 -40.33
CA ARG A 120 -34.57 242.14 -41.38
C ARG A 120 -34.52 241.54 -42.79
N LEU A 121 -34.37 240.22 -42.90
CA LEU A 121 -34.22 239.47 -44.15
C LEU A 121 -35.55 239.21 -44.89
N GLN A 122 -36.69 239.57 -44.29
CA GLN A 122 -38.00 239.12 -44.75
C GLN A 122 -38.66 240.03 -45.82
N THR A 123 -38.21 241.28 -45.97
CA THR A 123 -38.99 242.34 -46.66
C THR A 123 -38.58 242.63 -48.11
N GLU A 124 -37.42 242.14 -48.57
CA GLU A 124 -36.79 242.56 -49.83
C GLU A 124 -37.31 241.81 -51.09
N LYS A 125 -38.41 241.05 -50.95
CA LYS A 125 -38.73 239.90 -51.80
C LYS A 125 -39.67 240.19 -52.99
N ASP A 126 -40.63 241.11 -52.86
CA ASP A 126 -41.91 241.01 -53.58
C ASP A 126 -42.14 242.05 -54.71
N LEU A 127 -41.08 242.66 -55.29
CA LEU A 127 -41.16 244.05 -55.78
C LEU A 127 -40.84 244.35 -57.28
N ASN A 128 -41.10 243.46 -58.27
CA ASN A 128 -41.10 243.91 -59.69
C ASN A 128 -41.89 243.09 -60.74
N PRO A 129 -42.60 243.75 -61.69
CA PRO A 129 -43.17 243.09 -62.88
C PRO A 129 -42.61 243.48 -64.26
N GLN A 130 -42.02 244.67 -64.48
CA GLN A 130 -41.63 245.12 -65.84
C GLN A 130 -40.13 245.03 -66.16
N LYS A 131 -39.25 245.01 -65.15
CA LYS A 131 -37.86 244.54 -65.32
C LYS A 131 -37.81 243.01 -65.52
N THR A 132 -38.93 242.34 -65.26
CA THR A 132 -39.12 240.89 -65.21
C THR A 132 -39.21 240.22 -66.58
N ALA A 133 -39.39 240.98 -67.67
CA ALA A 133 -39.21 240.46 -69.02
C ALA A 133 -37.71 240.19 -69.33
N PHE A 134 -36.85 241.20 -69.15
CA PHE A 134 -35.43 241.13 -69.52
C PHE A 134 -34.60 240.18 -68.64
N LEU A 135 -34.96 239.98 -67.36
CA LEU A 135 -34.30 238.99 -66.51
C LEU A 135 -34.65 237.53 -66.87
N LYS A 136 -35.79 237.29 -67.52
CA LYS A 136 -36.32 235.92 -67.70
C LYS A 136 -35.50 235.09 -68.68
N ASP A 137 -35.02 235.68 -69.77
CA ASP A 137 -34.17 234.96 -70.71
C ASP A 137 -32.80 234.61 -70.10
N ARG A 138 -32.31 235.42 -69.15
CA ARG A 138 -31.06 235.15 -68.42
C ARG A 138 -31.22 234.08 -67.32
N LEU A 139 -32.44 233.82 -66.85
CA LEU A 139 -32.73 232.74 -65.91
C LEU A 139 -32.58 231.35 -66.55
N ASN A 140 -33.05 231.20 -67.79
CA ASN A 140 -33.03 229.92 -68.52
C ASN A 140 -31.62 229.34 -68.65
N ALA A 141 -30.60 230.19 -68.84
CA ALA A 141 -29.20 229.76 -68.94
C ALA A 141 -28.66 229.17 -67.62
N ILE A 142 -28.94 229.79 -66.48
CA ILE A 142 -28.48 229.34 -65.16
C ILE A 142 -29.19 228.04 -64.75
N GLN A 143 -30.46 227.87 -65.15
CA GLN A 143 -31.24 226.68 -64.80
C GLN A 143 -30.71 225.39 -65.42
N GLU A 144 -30.01 225.46 -66.57
CA GLU A 144 -29.36 224.29 -67.18
C GLU A 144 -28.08 223.87 -66.45
N GLU A 145 -27.34 224.81 -65.86
CA GLU A 145 -26.10 224.57 -65.12
C GLU A 145 -26.35 223.78 -63.83
N HIS A 146 -27.30 224.22 -62.99
CA HIS A 146 -27.70 223.51 -61.77
C HIS A 146 -28.20 222.07 -62.04
N SER A 147 -28.64 221.74 -63.26
CA SER A 147 -29.07 220.38 -63.64
C SER A 147 -27.90 219.39 -63.78
N LYS A 148 -26.65 219.88 -63.80
CA LYS A 148 -25.42 219.08 -63.88
C LYS A 148 -24.88 218.79 -62.48
N ASP A 149 -24.73 219.82 -61.64
CA ASP A 149 -24.20 219.69 -60.28
C ASP A 149 -25.00 218.71 -59.42
N LEU A 150 -26.34 218.76 -59.49
CA LEU A 150 -27.21 217.88 -58.70
C LEU A 150 -27.02 216.38 -59.05
N LYS A 151 -26.59 216.06 -60.28
CA LYS A 151 -26.29 214.68 -60.71
C LYS A 151 -24.94 214.22 -60.17
N LEU A 152 -23.96 215.12 -60.10
CA LEU A 152 -22.63 214.84 -59.59
C LEU A 152 -22.68 214.53 -58.09
N LEU A 153 -23.41 215.35 -57.33
CA LEU A 153 -23.67 215.12 -55.90
C LEU A 153 -24.42 213.81 -55.62
N HIS A 154 -25.36 213.42 -56.50
CA HIS A 154 -26.09 212.16 -56.35
C HIS A 154 -25.19 210.92 -56.56
N LEU A 155 -24.24 211.00 -57.49
CA LEU A 155 -23.28 209.93 -57.76
C LEU A 155 -22.31 209.73 -56.58
N GLU A 156 -21.87 210.81 -55.96
CA GLU A 156 -20.94 210.77 -54.82
C GLU A 156 -21.59 210.17 -53.55
N VAL A 157 -22.87 210.49 -53.30
CA VAL A 157 -23.67 209.87 -52.23
C VAL A 157 -23.89 208.36 -52.46
N MET A 158 -23.96 207.89 -53.71
CA MET A 158 -24.00 206.44 -53.99
C MET A 158 -22.67 205.76 -53.68
N ASN A 159 -21.54 206.40 -54.00
CA ASN A 159 -20.20 205.81 -53.84
C ASN A 159 -19.85 205.61 -52.36
N LEU A 160 -20.06 206.64 -51.52
CA LEU A 160 -19.85 206.54 -50.06
C LEU A 160 -20.78 205.49 -49.40
N ARG A 161 -21.96 205.22 -49.97
CA ARG A 161 -22.87 204.17 -49.49
C ARG A 161 -22.46 202.75 -49.92
N GLN A 162 -21.57 202.58 -50.91
CA GLN A 162 -21.01 201.28 -51.23
C GLN A 162 -19.87 200.91 -50.26
N GLN A 163 -18.93 201.83 -50.05
CA GLN A 163 -17.75 201.59 -49.19
C GLN A 163 -18.12 201.19 -47.75
N LEU A 164 -19.25 201.69 -47.22
CA LEU A 164 -19.75 201.33 -45.89
C LEU A 164 -20.38 199.92 -45.81
N ARG A 165 -20.68 199.27 -46.94
CA ARG A 165 -21.09 197.85 -46.98
C ARG A 165 -19.86 196.93 -46.99
N ASP A 166 -18.93 197.23 -47.89
CA ASP A 166 -17.77 196.37 -48.18
C ASP A 166 -16.90 196.13 -46.93
N VAL A 167 -16.72 197.17 -46.10
CA VAL A 167 -16.00 197.07 -44.80
C VAL A 167 -16.70 196.15 -43.81
N LYS A 168 -18.04 196.12 -43.80
CA LYS A 168 -18.82 195.33 -42.85
C LYS A 168 -18.85 193.85 -43.22
N GLU A 169 -18.85 193.55 -44.51
CA GLU A 169 -18.82 192.17 -45.03
C GLU A 169 -17.46 191.47 -44.81
N GLU A 170 -16.38 192.21 -44.47
CA GLU A 170 -15.10 191.63 -44.03
C GLU A 170 -15.05 191.39 -42.51
N GLU A 171 -15.75 192.19 -41.70
CA GLU A 171 -15.84 192.01 -40.24
C GLU A 171 -16.52 190.68 -39.87
N ASP A 172 -17.65 190.37 -40.51
CA ASP A 172 -18.39 189.12 -40.27
C ASP A 172 -17.56 187.87 -40.63
N LYS A 173 -16.75 187.91 -41.70
CA LYS A 173 -15.88 186.79 -42.13
C LYS A 173 -14.80 186.47 -41.10
N ALA A 174 -14.18 187.50 -40.51
CA ALA A 174 -13.14 187.31 -39.49
C ALA A 174 -13.70 186.64 -38.23
N GLN A 175 -14.96 186.91 -37.89
CA GLN A 175 -15.64 186.37 -36.72
C GLN A 175 -15.95 184.86 -36.84
N GLU A 176 -16.27 184.37 -38.05
CA GLU A 176 -16.47 182.92 -38.28
C GLU A 176 -15.17 182.11 -38.13
N GLU A 177 -14.01 182.67 -38.49
CA GLU A 177 -12.75 181.92 -38.48
C GLU A 177 -12.26 181.56 -37.08
N VAL A 178 -12.47 182.47 -36.11
CA VAL A 178 -12.12 182.25 -34.70
C VAL A 178 -12.92 181.09 -34.09
N GLN A 179 -14.20 180.96 -34.44
CA GLN A 179 -15.06 179.88 -33.94
C GLN A 179 -14.60 178.51 -34.48
N ARG A 180 -14.26 178.44 -35.77
CA ARG A 180 -13.76 177.22 -36.44
C ARG A 180 -12.45 176.69 -35.83
N LEU A 181 -11.52 177.59 -35.47
CA LEU A 181 -10.28 177.20 -34.81
C LEU A 181 -10.50 176.70 -33.36
N THR A 182 -11.42 177.32 -32.63
CA THR A 182 -11.72 176.95 -31.23
C THR A 182 -12.22 175.51 -31.12
N ALA A 183 -13.22 175.12 -31.91
CA ALA A 183 -13.77 173.76 -31.91
C ALA A 183 -12.73 172.68 -32.28
N THR A 184 -11.72 173.04 -33.10
CA THR A 184 -10.66 172.11 -33.51
C THR A 184 -9.72 171.75 -32.35
N LEU A 185 -9.50 172.68 -31.43
CA LEU A 185 -8.60 172.48 -30.27
C LEU A 185 -9.19 171.53 -29.22
N GLU A 186 -10.49 171.63 -28.95
CA GLU A 186 -11.17 170.79 -27.95
C GLU A 186 -11.16 169.31 -28.35
N ILE A 187 -11.45 169.00 -29.63
CA ILE A 187 -11.40 167.64 -30.18
C ILE A 187 -9.99 167.02 -30.04
N ALA A 188 -8.93 167.81 -30.25
CA ALA A 188 -7.55 167.37 -30.07
C ALA A 188 -7.19 167.09 -28.60
N SER A 189 -7.86 167.75 -27.64
CA SER A 189 -7.62 167.55 -26.21
C SER A 189 -8.26 166.24 -25.68
N GLU A 190 -9.50 165.95 -26.07
CA GLU A 190 -10.24 164.78 -25.59
C GLU A 190 -9.72 163.47 -26.23
N THR A 191 -9.30 163.51 -27.50
CA THR A 191 -8.65 162.37 -28.15
C THR A 191 -7.33 161.97 -27.49
N LYS A 192 -6.51 162.94 -27.06
CA LYS A 192 -5.27 162.67 -26.29
C LYS A 192 -5.53 162.02 -24.93
N LYS A 193 -6.62 162.42 -24.25
CA LYS A 193 -7.03 161.89 -22.95
C LYS A 193 -7.52 160.43 -23.04
N ASN A 194 -8.30 160.11 -24.07
CA ASN A 194 -8.79 158.74 -24.29
C ASN A 194 -7.66 157.73 -24.60
N ALA A 195 -6.61 158.14 -25.33
CA ALA A 195 -5.46 157.28 -25.61
C ALA A 195 -4.72 156.82 -24.34
N ALA A 196 -4.61 157.68 -23.32
CA ALA A 196 -3.91 157.37 -22.07
C ALA A 196 -4.65 156.33 -21.20
N ILE A 197 -5.99 156.29 -21.26
CA ILE A 197 -6.81 155.31 -20.52
C ILE A 197 -6.55 153.90 -21.07
N ILE A 198 -6.60 153.75 -22.39
CA ILE A 198 -6.38 152.48 -23.09
C ILE A 198 -4.99 151.89 -22.77
N GLU A 199 -3.97 152.73 -22.58
CA GLU A 199 -2.61 152.28 -22.25
C GLU A 199 -2.53 151.60 -20.85
N GLU A 200 -3.21 152.12 -19.83
CA GLU A 200 -3.24 151.47 -18.50
C GLU A 200 -4.15 150.22 -18.47
N GLU A 201 -5.23 150.18 -19.24
CA GLU A 201 -6.01 148.95 -19.42
C GLU A 201 -5.15 147.83 -20.05
N LEU A 202 -4.32 148.16 -21.05
CA LEU A 202 -3.35 147.23 -21.64
C LEU A 202 -2.26 146.80 -20.65
N LYS A 203 -1.79 147.69 -19.77
CA LYS A 203 -0.84 147.34 -18.70
C LYS A 203 -1.46 146.44 -17.63
N THR A 204 -2.71 146.67 -17.21
CA THR A 204 -3.38 145.83 -16.20
C THR A 204 -3.75 144.44 -16.73
N THR A 205 -4.19 144.32 -17.98
CA THR A 205 -4.41 143.02 -18.64
C THR A 205 -3.11 142.24 -18.81
N LYS A 206 -2.01 142.90 -19.24
CA LYS A 206 -0.66 142.28 -19.29
C LYS A 206 -0.20 141.75 -17.92
N ARG A 207 -0.41 142.50 -16.83
CA ARG A 207 -0.13 142.06 -15.45
C ARG A 207 -0.94 140.79 -15.09
N LYS A 208 -2.25 140.76 -15.40
CA LYS A 208 -3.13 139.60 -15.16
C LYS A 208 -2.70 138.36 -15.94
N MET A 209 -2.30 138.50 -17.21
CA MET A 209 -1.82 137.37 -18.01
C MET A 209 -0.51 136.78 -17.46
N ASN A 210 0.47 137.62 -17.10
CA ASN A 210 1.74 137.14 -16.54
C ASN A 210 1.56 136.28 -15.28
N LEU A 211 0.64 136.67 -14.37
CA LEU A 211 0.30 135.89 -13.19
C LEU A 211 -0.32 134.54 -13.57
N LYS A 212 -1.23 134.51 -14.55
CA LYS A 212 -1.83 133.26 -15.09
C LYS A 212 -0.75 132.34 -15.68
N THR A 213 0.24 132.90 -16.38
CA THR A 213 1.38 132.14 -16.95
C THR A 213 2.31 131.58 -15.88
N GLN A 214 2.60 132.34 -14.81
CA GLN A 214 3.37 131.83 -13.66
C GLN A 214 2.64 130.69 -12.95
N GLU A 215 1.33 130.83 -12.72
CA GLU A 215 0.51 129.80 -12.09
C GLU A 215 0.45 128.51 -12.93
N LEU A 216 0.28 128.60 -14.25
CA LEU A 216 0.32 127.43 -15.13
C LEU A 216 1.70 126.74 -15.14
N ARG A 217 2.80 127.51 -15.06
CA ARG A 217 4.16 126.92 -14.90
C ARG A 217 4.31 126.21 -13.56
N ARG A 218 3.75 126.78 -12.48
CA ARG A 218 3.74 126.16 -11.14
C ARG A 218 2.98 124.83 -11.16
N GLN A 219 1.77 124.82 -11.73
CA GLN A 219 0.95 123.60 -11.90
C GLN A 219 1.67 122.53 -12.73
N LEU A 220 2.26 122.90 -13.89
CA LEU A 220 3.02 121.97 -14.72
C LEU A 220 4.24 121.37 -14.00
N SER A 221 4.91 122.15 -13.15
CA SER A 221 6.03 121.64 -12.33
C SER A 221 5.59 120.65 -11.25
N GLN A 222 4.40 120.84 -10.68
CA GLN A 222 3.82 119.90 -9.71
C GLN A 222 3.33 118.61 -10.39
N GLU A 223 2.67 118.71 -11.54
CA GLU A 223 2.27 117.55 -12.35
C GLU A 223 3.49 116.71 -12.78
N LYS A 224 4.60 117.36 -13.18
CA LYS A 224 5.85 116.65 -13.50
C LYS A 224 6.42 115.89 -12.29
N TYR A 225 6.44 116.52 -11.11
CA TYR A 225 6.88 115.87 -9.87
C TYR A 225 5.97 114.69 -9.49
N LEU A 226 4.65 114.83 -9.62
CA LEU A 226 3.69 113.76 -9.35
C LEU A 226 3.86 112.58 -10.32
N ARG A 227 4.08 112.84 -11.62
CA ARG A 227 4.40 111.76 -12.58
C ARG A 227 5.71 111.07 -12.27
N GLU A 228 6.79 111.80 -12.00
CA GLU A 228 8.05 111.19 -11.61
C GLU A 228 7.94 110.35 -10.33
N SER A 229 7.06 110.75 -9.38
CA SER A 229 6.76 109.96 -8.18
C SER A 229 5.93 108.71 -8.49
N LEU A 230 4.93 108.82 -9.37
CA LEU A 230 4.08 107.70 -9.81
C LEU A 230 4.86 106.69 -10.67
N GLU A 231 5.72 107.15 -11.57
CA GLU A 231 6.61 106.31 -12.39
C GLU A 231 7.58 105.54 -11.49
N LYS A 232 8.24 106.20 -10.54
CA LYS A 232 9.11 105.52 -9.54
C LYS A 232 8.33 104.49 -8.72
N SER A 233 7.09 104.81 -8.31
CA SER A 233 6.22 103.87 -7.58
C SER A 233 5.78 102.70 -8.47
N ALA A 234 5.49 102.93 -9.75
CA ALA A 234 5.09 101.90 -10.69
C ALA A 234 6.27 100.97 -11.03
N SER A 235 7.47 101.50 -11.24
CA SER A 235 8.70 100.70 -11.39
C SER A 235 8.99 99.85 -10.15
N ALA A 236 8.80 100.39 -8.95
CA ALA A 236 8.95 99.64 -7.71
C ALA A 236 7.91 98.52 -7.56
N MET A 237 6.65 98.76 -7.93
CA MET A 237 5.61 97.73 -7.94
C MET A 237 5.87 96.66 -9.00
N LEU A 238 6.29 97.03 -10.22
CA LEU A 238 6.66 96.06 -11.26
C LEU A 238 7.85 95.20 -10.84
N PHE A 239 8.88 95.80 -10.24
CA PHE A 239 10.00 95.04 -9.67
C PHE A 239 9.53 94.08 -8.58
N LYS A 240 8.61 94.50 -7.70
CA LYS A 240 8.07 93.62 -6.64
C LYS A 240 7.15 92.52 -7.19
N ILE A 241 6.43 92.77 -8.28
CA ILE A 241 5.67 91.74 -9.01
C ILE A 241 6.65 90.73 -9.63
N GLN A 242 7.72 91.18 -10.30
CA GLN A 242 8.72 90.30 -10.91
C GLN A 242 9.49 89.48 -9.86
N GLU A 243 9.81 90.06 -8.70
CA GLU A 243 10.34 89.35 -7.54
C GLU A 243 9.35 88.28 -7.05
N MET A 244 8.08 88.64 -6.88
CA MET A 244 7.02 87.72 -6.44
C MET A 244 6.80 86.58 -7.46
N GLU A 245 6.76 86.87 -8.76
CA GLU A 245 6.71 85.88 -9.84
C GLU A 245 7.89 84.91 -9.78
N SER A 246 9.11 85.42 -9.53
CA SER A 246 10.29 84.56 -9.35
C SER A 246 10.17 83.65 -8.13
N THR A 247 9.62 84.13 -7.01
CA THR A 247 9.36 83.29 -5.83
C THR A 247 8.25 82.27 -6.09
N VAL A 248 7.15 82.64 -6.74
CA VAL A 248 6.06 81.73 -7.12
C VAL A 248 6.55 80.64 -8.07
N GLU A 249 7.49 80.96 -8.97
CA GLU A 249 8.08 79.99 -9.89
C GLU A 249 9.12 79.07 -9.22
N VAL A 250 9.77 79.52 -8.14
CA VAL A 250 10.55 78.65 -7.24
C VAL A 250 9.61 77.73 -6.45
N GLU A 251 8.53 78.25 -5.86
CA GLU A 251 7.54 77.46 -5.12
C GLU A 251 6.84 76.43 -6.02
N ARG A 252 6.51 76.75 -7.27
CA ARG A 252 6.00 75.78 -8.26
C ARG A 252 6.96 74.62 -8.48
N LYS A 253 8.27 74.90 -8.57
CA LYS A 253 9.31 73.87 -8.71
C LYS A 253 9.47 73.05 -7.43
N GLN A 254 9.39 73.67 -6.25
CA GLN A 254 9.34 72.93 -4.98
C GLN A 254 8.11 72.01 -4.90
N VAL A 255 6.92 72.50 -5.28
CA VAL A 255 5.69 71.69 -5.34
C VAL A 255 5.80 70.55 -6.36
N GLN A 256 6.43 70.78 -7.52
CA GLN A 256 6.65 69.73 -8.51
C GLN A 256 7.63 68.65 -8.00
N ILE A 257 8.71 69.04 -7.33
CA ILE A 257 9.64 68.13 -6.65
C ILE A 257 8.92 67.37 -5.53
N LEU A 258 8.08 68.05 -4.73
CA LEU A 258 7.29 67.42 -3.67
C LEU A 258 6.28 66.42 -4.24
N GLN A 259 5.64 66.73 -5.37
CA GLN A 259 4.75 65.80 -6.09
C GLN A 259 5.51 64.57 -6.61
N GLN A 260 6.69 64.76 -7.21
CA GLN A 260 7.56 63.66 -7.64
C GLN A 260 7.99 62.79 -6.46
N ASN A 261 8.42 63.40 -5.34
CA ASN A 261 8.76 62.68 -4.11
C ASN A 261 7.55 61.92 -3.54
N CYS A 262 6.36 62.51 -3.55
CA CYS A 262 5.12 61.86 -3.12
C CYS A 262 4.62 60.77 -4.10
N VAL A 263 5.06 60.76 -5.35
CA VAL A 263 4.85 59.63 -6.28
C VAL A 263 5.87 58.54 -6.02
N ALA A 264 7.16 58.87 -5.96
CA ALA A 264 8.24 57.92 -5.64
C ALA A 264 8.03 57.21 -4.29
N LEU A 265 7.59 57.95 -3.27
CA LEU A 265 7.24 57.39 -1.96
C LEU A 265 6.03 56.46 -2.04
N ARG A 266 5.01 56.77 -2.85
CA ARG A 266 3.87 55.85 -3.06
C ARG A 266 4.28 54.59 -3.83
N SER A 267 5.14 54.70 -4.85
CA SER A 267 5.73 53.55 -5.53
C SER A 267 6.59 52.70 -4.58
N SER A 268 7.37 53.34 -3.69
CA SER A 268 8.16 52.65 -2.65
C SER A 268 7.27 51.98 -1.60
N ILE A 269 6.16 52.60 -1.20
CA ILE A 269 5.19 51.99 -0.29
C ILE A 269 4.57 50.76 -0.97
N GLN A 270 4.12 50.89 -2.23
CA GLN A 270 3.56 49.76 -2.98
C GLN A 270 4.56 48.60 -3.08
N THR A 271 5.81 48.83 -3.51
CA THR A 271 6.79 47.75 -3.61
C THR A 271 7.14 47.14 -2.25
N THR A 272 7.12 47.90 -1.15
CA THR A 272 7.26 47.32 0.20
C THR A 272 6.03 46.52 0.65
N GLN A 273 4.83 46.87 0.19
CA GLN A 273 3.60 46.10 0.43
C GLN A 273 3.59 44.81 -0.39
N ASP A 274 4.02 44.85 -1.66
CA ASP A 274 4.14 43.69 -2.55
C ASP A 274 5.19 42.71 -2.00
N LEU A 275 6.35 43.22 -1.54
CA LEU A 275 7.36 42.43 -0.84
C LEU A 275 6.84 41.85 0.49
N LEU A 276 6.09 42.63 1.28
CA LEU A 276 5.49 42.14 2.52
C LEU A 276 4.47 41.02 2.25
N ALA A 277 3.68 41.13 1.19
CA ALA A 277 2.76 40.07 0.76
C ALA A 277 3.53 38.81 0.30
N GLN A 278 4.64 38.99 -0.44
CA GLN A 278 5.49 37.87 -0.86
C GLN A 278 6.18 37.17 0.33
N GLU A 279 6.67 37.91 1.32
CA GLU A 279 7.22 37.33 2.55
C GLU A 279 6.15 36.70 3.44
N GLN A 280 4.92 37.21 3.45
CA GLN A 280 3.78 36.55 4.10
C GLN A 280 3.39 35.24 3.40
N GLN A 281 3.45 35.19 2.07
CA GLN A 281 3.26 33.94 1.31
C GLN A 281 4.37 32.92 1.66
N LYS A 282 5.65 33.31 1.55
CA LYS A 282 6.79 32.45 1.94
C LYS A 282 6.69 31.98 3.38
N LYS A 283 6.25 32.84 4.30
CA LYS A 283 5.97 32.46 5.70
C LYS A 283 4.91 31.36 5.77
N GLY A 284 3.82 31.48 5.03
CA GLY A 284 2.78 30.44 4.96
C GLY A 284 3.30 29.11 4.39
N GLU A 285 4.10 29.17 3.33
CA GLU A 285 4.76 28.00 2.72
C GLU A 285 5.76 27.32 3.67
N LEU A 286 6.46 28.10 4.50
CA LEU A 286 7.34 27.59 5.56
C LEU A 286 6.53 27.03 6.74
N GLU A 287 5.42 27.66 7.13
CA GLU A 287 4.56 27.18 8.22
C GLU A 287 3.84 25.87 7.85
N THR A 288 3.42 25.68 6.60
CA THR A 288 2.92 24.38 6.12
C THR A 288 4.03 23.35 6.04
N SER A 289 5.21 23.70 5.53
CA SER A 289 6.39 22.79 5.50
C SER A 289 6.81 22.34 6.90
N ILE A 290 6.82 23.24 7.89
CA ILE A 290 7.10 22.93 9.30
C ILE A 290 6.00 22.03 9.90
N SER A 291 4.75 22.23 9.49
CA SER A 291 3.63 21.40 9.94
C SER A 291 3.69 19.98 9.36
N GLN A 292 4.07 19.85 8.09
CA GLN A 292 4.33 18.56 7.45
C GLN A 292 5.49 17.83 8.14
N LEU A 293 6.65 18.49 8.31
CA LEU A 293 7.82 17.90 8.97
C LEU A 293 7.55 17.48 10.42
N LYS A 294 6.65 18.16 11.14
CA LYS A 294 6.16 17.73 12.46
C LYS A 294 5.30 16.47 12.38
N SER A 295 4.40 16.38 11.40
CA SER A 295 3.60 15.17 11.16
C SER A 295 4.49 13.99 10.78
N ASP A 296 5.48 14.21 9.92
CA ASP A 296 6.45 13.21 9.49
C ASP A 296 7.28 12.72 10.69
N LEU A 297 7.73 13.62 11.56
CA LEU A 297 8.46 13.30 12.79
C LEU A 297 7.60 12.45 13.75
N ILE A 298 6.36 12.85 14.01
CA ILE A 298 5.44 12.09 14.87
C ILE A 298 5.20 10.68 14.29
N SER A 299 4.98 10.57 12.97
CA SER A 299 4.81 9.27 12.32
C SER A 299 6.07 8.37 12.40
N ARG A 300 7.26 8.99 12.40
CA ARG A 300 8.53 8.29 12.62
C ARG A 300 8.69 7.83 14.06
N ASP A 301 8.33 8.65 15.04
CA ASP A 301 8.38 8.28 16.46
C ASP A 301 7.37 7.16 16.78
N GLU A 302 6.21 7.14 16.12
CA GLU A 302 5.28 6.00 16.16
C GLU A 302 5.89 4.71 15.56
N VAL A 303 6.57 4.80 14.41
CA VAL A 303 7.23 3.65 13.78
C VAL A 303 8.40 3.14 14.64
N ILE A 304 9.18 4.04 15.23
CA ILE A 304 10.25 3.69 16.18
C ILE A 304 9.64 3.00 17.41
N SER A 305 8.51 3.49 17.93
CA SER A 305 7.81 2.87 19.07
C SER A 305 7.32 1.46 18.74
N LYS A 306 6.79 1.23 17.53
CA LYS A 306 6.38 -0.09 17.03
C LYS A 306 7.59 -1.03 16.91
N LEU A 307 8.67 -0.57 16.26
CA LEU A 307 9.92 -1.32 16.12
C LEU A 307 10.59 -1.67 17.47
N VAL A 308 10.50 -0.80 18.48
CA VAL A 308 11.01 -1.07 19.83
C VAL A 308 10.19 -2.17 20.52
N GLU A 309 8.87 -2.15 20.40
CA GLU A 309 8.02 -3.19 20.98
C GLU A 309 8.12 -4.52 20.21
N GLU A 310 8.25 -4.49 18.88
CA GLU A 310 8.58 -5.66 18.05
C GLU A 310 9.93 -6.28 18.45
N ASN A 311 10.98 -5.47 18.59
CA ASN A 311 12.30 -5.92 19.03
C ASN A 311 12.26 -6.50 20.46
N LYS A 312 11.48 -5.90 21.36
CA LYS A 312 11.22 -6.45 22.71
C LYS A 312 10.48 -7.78 22.67
N ASN A 313 9.51 -7.96 21.78
CA ASN A 313 8.81 -9.24 21.59
C ASN A 313 9.74 -10.31 20.99
N VAL A 314 10.58 -9.95 20.01
CA VAL A 314 11.62 -10.84 19.44
C VAL A 314 12.66 -11.21 20.50
N GLN A 315 13.08 -10.29 21.37
CA GLN A 315 13.99 -10.60 22.47
C GLN A 315 13.34 -11.54 23.50
N MET A 316 12.05 -11.38 23.79
CA MET A 316 11.34 -12.32 24.68
C MET A 316 11.21 -13.72 24.06
N SER A 317 10.91 -13.83 22.76
CA SER A 317 10.89 -15.14 22.10
C SER A 317 12.29 -15.76 22.04
N LEU A 318 13.33 -15.01 21.68
CA LEU A 318 14.72 -15.48 21.68
C LEU A 318 15.17 -15.97 23.06
N ASN A 319 14.77 -15.29 24.15
CA ASN A 319 15.05 -15.73 25.51
C ASN A 319 14.35 -17.06 25.83
N LYS A 320 13.07 -17.20 25.47
CA LYS A 320 12.30 -18.46 25.64
C LYS A 320 12.92 -19.61 24.84
N GLU A 321 13.28 -19.38 23.58
CA GLU A 321 13.99 -20.37 22.75
C GLU A 321 15.35 -20.76 23.37
N HIS A 322 16.06 -19.83 24.00
CA HIS A 322 17.30 -20.14 24.74
C HIS A 322 17.06 -20.97 26.00
N GLU A 323 15.99 -20.71 26.76
CA GLU A 323 15.59 -21.52 27.92
C GLU A 323 15.18 -22.94 27.49
N GLU A 324 14.40 -23.08 26.42
CA GLU A 324 14.02 -24.38 25.85
C GLU A 324 15.21 -25.14 25.26
N ASN A 325 16.16 -24.44 24.61
CA ASN A 325 17.41 -25.05 24.14
C ASN A 325 18.29 -25.54 25.31
N ALA A 326 18.32 -24.80 26.43
CA ALA A 326 19.04 -25.20 27.64
C ALA A 326 18.39 -26.41 28.34
N TYR A 327 17.05 -26.46 28.36
CA TYR A 327 16.30 -27.62 28.82
C TYR A 327 16.59 -28.86 27.95
N LEU A 328 16.45 -28.75 26.63
CA LEU A 328 16.69 -29.85 25.68
C LEU A 328 18.15 -30.36 25.73
N ARG A 329 19.14 -29.49 25.94
CA ARG A 329 20.53 -29.89 26.18
C ARG A 329 20.68 -30.71 27.47
N SER A 330 19.96 -30.33 28.52
CA SER A 330 19.98 -31.04 29.81
C SER A 330 19.31 -32.42 29.70
N GLU A 331 18.21 -32.51 28.97
CA GLU A 331 17.54 -33.78 28.66
C GLU A 331 18.40 -34.69 27.76
N LEU A 332 19.07 -34.14 26.74
CA LEU A 332 20.03 -34.88 25.91
C LEU A 332 21.20 -35.45 26.72
N VAL A 333 21.71 -34.73 27.73
CA VAL A 333 22.75 -35.25 28.63
C VAL A 333 22.21 -36.40 29.49
N ALA A 334 21.00 -36.27 30.04
CA ALA A 334 20.37 -37.35 30.82
C ALA A 334 20.06 -38.61 29.97
N LEU A 335 19.67 -38.41 28.71
CA LEU A 335 19.49 -39.50 27.73
C LEU A 335 20.83 -40.13 27.35
N HIS A 336 21.91 -39.36 27.21
CA HIS A 336 23.25 -39.89 26.96
C HIS A 336 23.74 -40.74 28.15
N GLU A 337 23.63 -40.23 29.38
CA GLU A 337 23.97 -40.97 30.60
C GLU A 337 23.20 -42.29 30.74
N THR A 338 21.90 -42.30 30.40
CA THR A 338 21.08 -43.53 30.47
C THR A 338 21.42 -44.51 29.34
N SER A 339 21.78 -44.00 28.16
CA SER A 339 22.33 -44.80 27.06
C SER A 339 23.67 -45.46 27.43
N GLU A 340 24.60 -44.72 28.05
CA GLU A 340 25.87 -45.27 28.55
C GLU A 340 25.64 -46.34 29.62
N LYS A 341 24.74 -46.11 30.58
CA LYS A 341 24.37 -47.10 31.61
C LYS A 341 23.75 -48.37 31.00
N ALA A 342 22.96 -48.23 29.93
CA ALA A 342 22.42 -49.34 29.17
C ALA A 342 23.51 -50.10 28.38
N GLN A 343 24.42 -49.40 27.72
CA GLN A 343 25.55 -50.00 26.98
C GLN A 343 26.47 -50.79 27.92
N VAL A 344 26.87 -50.20 29.05
CA VAL A 344 27.69 -50.87 30.08
C VAL A 344 27.01 -52.13 30.62
N SER A 345 25.68 -52.14 30.70
CA SER A 345 24.89 -53.32 31.09
C SER A 345 24.83 -54.38 29.97
N ASN A 346 24.72 -53.96 28.71
CA ASN A 346 24.76 -54.83 27.53
C ASN A 346 26.14 -55.49 27.34
N ASP A 347 27.22 -54.75 27.58
CA ASP A 347 28.59 -55.27 27.57
C ASP A 347 28.81 -56.31 28.69
N GLN A 348 28.17 -56.14 29.86
CA GLN A 348 28.20 -57.12 30.96
C GLN A 348 27.44 -58.39 30.59
N LEU A 349 26.25 -58.27 29.98
CA LEU A 349 25.48 -59.41 29.48
C LEU A 349 26.25 -60.17 28.39
N THR A 350 26.89 -59.46 27.47
CA THR A 350 27.70 -60.06 26.39
C THR A 350 28.89 -60.82 26.97
N ARG A 351 29.60 -60.26 27.96
CA ARG A 351 30.65 -60.98 28.71
C ARG A 351 30.10 -62.24 29.39
N LYS A 352 28.94 -62.18 30.03
CA LYS A 352 28.30 -63.35 30.66
C LYS A 352 27.87 -64.41 29.64
N CYS A 353 27.41 -64.02 28.46
CA CYS A 353 27.15 -64.95 27.36
C CYS A 353 28.42 -65.63 26.85
N SER A 354 29.54 -64.90 26.73
CA SER A 354 30.84 -65.47 26.36
C SER A 354 31.37 -66.45 27.42
N GLU A 355 31.26 -66.11 28.72
CA GLU A 355 31.60 -67.01 29.83
C GLU A 355 30.77 -68.30 29.78
N LEU A 356 29.44 -68.17 29.63
CA LEU A 356 28.52 -69.31 29.53
C LEU A 356 28.83 -70.19 28.32
N ASN A 357 29.13 -69.60 27.16
CA ASN A 357 29.45 -70.36 25.94
C ASN A 357 30.79 -71.12 26.09
N SER A 358 31.81 -70.50 26.69
CA SER A 358 33.09 -71.17 26.96
C SER A 358 32.94 -72.33 27.97
N MET A 359 32.09 -72.18 28.99
CA MET A 359 31.75 -73.28 29.90
C MET A 359 30.97 -74.39 29.19
N LEU A 360 30.04 -74.05 28.28
CA LEU A 360 29.28 -75.02 27.49
C LEU A 360 30.19 -75.81 26.53
N GLU A 361 31.13 -75.14 25.85
CA GLU A 361 32.16 -75.78 25.03
C GLU A 361 33.02 -76.74 25.85
N THR A 362 33.46 -76.31 27.05
CA THR A 362 34.25 -77.14 27.97
C THR A 362 33.47 -78.39 28.40
N VAL A 363 32.21 -78.25 28.81
CA VAL A 363 31.34 -79.38 29.19
C VAL A 363 31.04 -80.30 27.99
N SER A 364 30.88 -79.74 26.79
CA SER A 364 30.70 -80.51 25.55
C SER A 364 31.94 -81.36 25.22
N MET A 365 33.14 -80.78 25.33
CA MET A 365 34.41 -81.49 25.16
C MET A 365 34.61 -82.59 26.22
N GLU A 366 34.23 -82.34 27.46
CA GLU A 366 34.31 -83.33 28.54
C GLU A 366 33.32 -84.48 28.31
N ASN A 367 32.07 -84.19 27.94
CA ASN A 367 31.08 -85.20 27.58
C ASN A 367 31.53 -86.06 26.38
N ALA A 368 32.12 -85.43 25.35
CA ALA A 368 32.70 -86.15 24.21
C ALA A 368 33.86 -87.09 24.63
N ARG A 369 34.71 -86.67 25.58
CA ARG A 369 35.76 -87.53 26.16
C ARG A 369 35.15 -88.69 26.93
N ILE A 370 34.20 -88.42 27.82
CA ILE A 370 33.50 -89.44 28.64
C ILE A 370 32.83 -90.48 27.74
N ILE A 371 32.20 -90.07 26.63
CA ILE A 371 31.60 -91.00 25.65
C ILE A 371 32.68 -91.87 24.98
N ALA A 372 33.80 -91.28 24.57
CA ALA A 372 34.91 -92.03 23.97
C ALA A 372 35.54 -93.04 24.94
N ASP A 373 35.74 -92.64 26.21
CA ASP A 373 36.28 -93.51 27.26
C ASP A 373 35.34 -94.68 27.58
N HIS A 374 34.03 -94.43 27.72
CA HIS A 374 33.03 -95.49 27.86
C HIS A 374 33.03 -96.43 26.64
N GLN A 375 33.14 -95.90 25.42
CA GLN A 375 33.18 -96.70 24.21
C GLN A 375 34.47 -97.55 24.11
N ALA A 376 35.59 -97.06 24.64
CA ALA A 376 36.84 -97.81 24.78
C ALA A 376 36.72 -98.94 25.83
N ILE A 377 36.18 -98.64 27.01
CA ILE A 377 35.91 -99.64 28.07
C ILE A 377 35.00 -100.76 27.53
N LEU A 378 33.89 -100.40 26.87
CA LEU A 378 32.98 -101.38 26.26
C LEU A 378 33.62 -102.22 25.14
N GLN A 379 34.68 -101.75 24.48
CA GLN A 379 35.46 -102.58 23.56
C GLN A 379 36.40 -103.54 24.29
N VAL A 380 36.98 -103.14 25.43
CA VAL A 380 37.83 -104.01 26.26
C VAL A 380 36.98 -105.10 26.90
N GLU A 381 35.84 -104.76 27.50
CA GLU A 381 34.89 -105.73 28.07
C GLU A 381 34.40 -106.74 27.03
N LYS A 382 34.04 -106.28 25.82
CA LYS A 382 33.64 -107.18 24.73
C LYS A 382 34.77 -108.14 24.33
N LYS A 383 36.02 -107.65 24.25
CA LYS A 383 37.19 -108.51 23.97
C LYS A 383 37.39 -109.56 25.08
N MET A 384 37.35 -109.15 26.35
CA MET A 384 37.45 -110.06 27.49
C MET A 384 36.32 -111.10 27.50
N MET A 385 35.08 -110.70 27.20
CA MET A 385 33.94 -111.62 27.09
C MET A 385 34.13 -112.61 25.93
N THR A 386 34.61 -112.17 24.76
CA THR A 386 34.90 -113.10 23.65
C THR A 386 36.04 -114.05 23.96
N GLN A 387 37.08 -113.59 24.67
CA GLN A 387 38.21 -114.44 25.07
C GLN A 387 37.79 -115.46 26.13
N THR A 388 37.10 -115.05 27.19
CA THR A 388 36.63 -115.98 28.24
C THR A 388 35.63 -117.00 27.70
N PHE A 389 34.81 -116.64 26.70
CA PHE A 389 33.97 -117.60 25.98
C PHE A 389 34.79 -118.58 25.11
N GLN A 390 35.84 -118.12 24.43
CA GLN A 390 36.77 -119.01 23.70
C GLN A 390 37.49 -119.98 24.65
N GLU A 391 37.97 -119.50 25.79
CA GLU A 391 38.61 -120.32 26.83
C GLU A 391 37.65 -121.37 27.40
N GLN A 392 36.38 -121.01 27.66
CA GLN A 392 35.35 -121.97 28.08
C GLN A 392 35.02 -123.01 27.01
N ASN A 393 34.96 -122.63 25.73
CA ASN A 393 34.76 -123.60 24.65
C ASN A 393 35.95 -124.56 24.52
N LEU A 394 37.20 -124.09 24.64
CA LEU A 394 38.38 -124.95 24.63
C LEU A 394 38.41 -125.93 25.82
N LEU A 395 37.95 -125.51 27.00
CA LEU A 395 37.77 -126.39 28.16
C LEU A 395 36.64 -127.41 27.93
N LEU A 396 35.55 -127.02 27.28
CA LEU A 396 34.43 -127.90 26.95
C LEU A 396 34.83 -128.95 25.90
N ASP A 397 35.57 -128.56 24.86
CA ASP A 397 36.09 -129.47 23.83
C ASP A 397 37.12 -130.45 24.43
N ALA A 398 37.97 -130.00 25.35
CA ALA A 398 38.87 -130.88 26.09
C ALA A 398 38.10 -131.88 26.99
N ALA A 399 37.03 -131.45 27.65
CA ALA A 399 36.16 -132.33 28.43
C ALA A 399 35.42 -133.35 27.54
N HIS A 400 34.87 -132.93 26.40
CA HIS A 400 34.26 -133.82 25.41
C HIS A 400 35.27 -134.85 24.88
N ALA A 401 36.51 -134.44 24.59
CA ALA A 401 37.58 -135.35 24.16
C ALA A 401 37.93 -136.38 25.24
N SER A 402 37.99 -135.98 26.52
CA SER A 402 38.20 -136.92 27.64
C SER A 402 37.06 -137.93 27.76
N ILE A 403 35.80 -137.46 27.76
CA ILE A 403 34.61 -138.32 27.84
C ILE A 403 34.53 -139.28 26.65
N THR A 404 34.88 -138.82 25.44
CA THR A 404 34.92 -139.67 24.23
C THR A 404 35.97 -140.77 24.35
N LYS A 405 37.16 -140.44 24.88
CA LYS A 405 38.23 -141.41 25.13
C LYS A 405 37.87 -142.41 26.22
N GLU A 406 37.23 -141.97 27.31
CA GLU A 406 36.74 -142.86 28.38
C GLU A 406 35.67 -143.82 27.84
N LEU A 407 34.72 -143.30 27.03
CA LEU A 407 33.71 -144.11 26.34
C LEU A 407 34.35 -145.14 25.40
N GLU A 408 35.39 -144.77 24.65
CA GLU A 408 36.15 -145.69 23.81
C GLU A 408 36.84 -146.79 24.64
N THR A 409 37.46 -146.45 25.79
CA THR A 409 38.06 -147.46 26.68
C THR A 409 37.01 -148.42 27.26
N VAL A 410 35.88 -147.91 27.75
CA VAL A 410 34.77 -148.74 28.27
C VAL A 410 34.16 -149.61 27.16
N GLN A 411 34.08 -149.12 25.93
CA GLN A 411 33.59 -149.90 24.79
C GLN A 411 34.58 -151.02 24.39
N ASN A 412 35.89 -150.77 24.49
CA ASN A 412 36.91 -151.80 24.30
C ASN A 412 36.90 -152.85 25.43
N GLU A 413 36.74 -152.45 26.69
CA GLU A 413 36.55 -153.36 27.82
C GLU A 413 35.28 -154.22 27.65
N LYS A 414 34.17 -153.62 27.21
CA LYS A 414 32.93 -154.33 26.89
C LYS A 414 33.15 -155.39 25.79
N ILE A 415 33.94 -155.09 24.75
CA ILE A 415 34.28 -156.05 23.69
C ILE A 415 35.11 -157.21 24.29
N GLN A 416 36.11 -156.93 25.12
CA GLN A 416 36.90 -157.98 25.79
C GLN A 416 36.03 -158.87 26.68
N LEU A 417 35.14 -158.28 27.49
CA LEU A 417 34.19 -159.02 28.34
C LEU A 417 33.22 -159.87 27.51
N GLN A 418 32.77 -159.39 26.34
CA GLN A 418 31.96 -160.20 25.42
C GLN A 418 32.75 -161.43 24.92
N THR A 419 34.01 -161.26 24.50
CA THR A 419 34.82 -162.41 24.06
C THR A 419 35.08 -163.43 25.18
N HIS A 420 35.20 -162.98 26.44
CA HIS A 420 35.26 -163.87 27.60
C HIS A 420 33.94 -164.61 27.85
N LEU A 421 32.80 -163.94 27.72
CA LEU A 421 31.48 -164.58 27.83
C LEU A 421 31.27 -165.63 26.73
N ASP A 422 31.60 -165.30 25.49
CA ASP A 422 31.49 -166.22 24.34
C ASP A 422 32.40 -167.45 24.51
N HIS A 423 33.60 -167.26 25.06
CA HIS A 423 34.51 -168.36 25.43
C HIS A 423 33.93 -169.25 26.55
N LEU A 424 33.36 -168.65 27.60
CA LEU A 424 32.73 -169.39 28.71
C LEU A 424 31.50 -170.20 28.23
N ILE A 425 30.73 -169.65 27.29
CA ILE A 425 29.62 -170.36 26.63
C ILE A 425 30.13 -171.55 25.82
N LEU A 426 31.26 -171.41 25.11
CA LEU A 426 31.90 -172.51 24.37
C LEU A 426 32.36 -173.62 25.32
N GLU A 427 33.02 -173.29 26.43
CA GLU A 427 33.44 -174.27 27.45
C GLU A 427 32.24 -174.98 28.09
N HIS A 428 31.20 -174.23 28.48
CA HIS A 428 29.98 -174.79 29.04
C HIS A 428 29.32 -175.79 28.09
N ASN A 429 29.15 -175.42 26.82
CA ASN A 429 28.61 -176.31 25.80
C ASN A 429 29.46 -177.58 25.63
N GLN A 430 30.80 -177.45 25.70
CA GLN A 430 31.71 -178.58 25.60
C GLN A 430 31.63 -179.52 26.82
N CYS A 431 31.38 -178.99 28.03
CA CYS A 431 31.11 -179.79 29.23
C CYS A 431 29.74 -180.48 29.17
N THR A 432 28.70 -179.77 28.73
CA THR A 432 27.35 -180.33 28.55
C THR A 432 27.35 -181.46 27.53
N GLN A 433 28.06 -181.33 26.41
CA GLN A 433 28.26 -182.42 25.44
C GLN A 433 28.96 -183.64 26.07
N LYS A 434 30.08 -183.43 26.80
CA LYS A 434 30.79 -184.52 27.50
C LYS A 434 29.90 -185.24 28.53
N ALA A 435 29.02 -184.51 29.21
CA ALA A 435 28.04 -185.08 30.13
C ALA A 435 27.00 -185.94 29.40
N GLN A 436 26.39 -185.46 28.32
CA GLN A 436 25.46 -186.26 27.50
C GLN A 436 26.13 -187.50 26.89
N ASP A 437 27.37 -187.38 26.42
CA ASP A 437 28.12 -188.51 25.87
C ASP A 437 28.49 -189.54 26.95
N ALA A 438 28.56 -189.15 28.22
CA ALA A 438 28.68 -190.08 29.35
C ALA A 438 27.32 -190.71 29.71
N GLU A 439 26.25 -189.91 29.75
CA GLU A 439 24.88 -190.36 30.00
C GLU A 439 24.44 -191.43 28.99
N ARG A 440 24.62 -191.20 27.68
CA ARG A 440 24.32 -192.18 26.63
C ARG A 440 25.09 -193.50 26.80
N ARG A 441 26.34 -193.45 27.27
CA ARG A 441 27.14 -194.66 27.61
C ARG A 441 26.54 -195.40 28.81
N THR A 442 26.12 -194.70 29.87
CA THR A 442 25.45 -195.33 31.01
C THR A 442 24.07 -195.90 30.66
N ALA A 443 23.34 -195.27 29.74
CA ALA A 443 22.05 -195.76 29.25
C ALA A 443 22.20 -197.09 28.48
N LEU A 444 23.16 -197.18 27.55
CA LEU A 444 23.48 -198.42 26.84
C LEU A 444 23.93 -199.54 27.80
N GLN A 445 24.71 -199.19 28.83
CA GLN A 445 25.14 -200.16 29.85
C GLN A 445 23.96 -200.64 30.72
N LYS A 446 22.99 -199.77 31.01
CA LYS A 446 21.74 -200.12 31.71
C LYS A 446 20.87 -201.05 30.86
N GLU A 447 20.70 -200.77 29.57
CA GLU A 447 19.91 -201.58 28.64
C GLU A 447 20.49 -203.01 28.47
N LEU A 448 21.82 -203.13 28.44
CA LEU A 448 22.52 -204.43 28.45
C LEU A 448 22.28 -205.25 29.74
N LEU A 449 22.15 -204.56 30.88
CA LEU A 449 21.81 -205.21 32.15
C LEU A 449 20.33 -205.60 32.20
N GLU A 450 19.42 -204.75 31.73
CA GLU A 450 17.98 -205.03 31.71
C GLU A 450 17.63 -206.19 30.76
N THR A 451 18.24 -206.27 29.59
CA THR A 451 18.12 -207.43 28.67
C THR A 451 18.69 -208.71 29.28
N THR A 452 19.80 -208.63 30.02
CA THR A 452 20.36 -209.77 30.76
C THR A 452 19.43 -210.26 31.87
N ILE A 453 18.81 -209.34 32.62
CA ILE A 453 17.82 -209.64 33.67
C ILE A 453 16.56 -210.27 33.06
N ALA A 454 16.09 -209.76 31.92
CA ALA A 454 14.92 -210.31 31.22
C ALA A 454 15.13 -211.77 30.80
N ARG A 455 16.31 -212.12 30.26
CA ARG A 455 16.67 -213.51 29.93
C ARG A 455 16.66 -214.41 31.18
N LEU A 456 17.31 -213.99 32.25
CA LEU A 456 17.38 -214.76 33.51
C LEU A 456 15.99 -214.97 34.16
N ARG A 457 15.07 -214.01 34.00
CA ARG A 457 13.67 -214.17 34.42
C ARG A 457 12.95 -215.23 33.58
N GLY A 458 13.09 -215.20 32.25
CA GLY A 458 12.49 -216.21 31.37
C GLY A 458 12.96 -217.64 31.66
N GLU A 459 14.26 -217.80 31.96
CA GLU A 459 14.85 -219.09 32.37
C GLU A 459 14.27 -219.60 33.71
N LEU A 460 14.03 -218.70 34.67
CA LEU A 460 13.38 -219.04 35.95
C LEU A 460 11.89 -219.40 35.77
N GLU A 461 11.15 -218.63 34.98
CA GLU A 461 9.71 -218.84 34.73
C GLU A 461 9.46 -220.21 34.07
N ALA A 462 10.32 -220.63 33.13
CA ALA A 462 10.25 -221.95 32.50
C ALA A 462 10.41 -223.09 33.51
N SER A 463 11.38 -222.98 34.43
CA SER A 463 11.60 -223.98 35.49
C SER A 463 10.45 -224.04 36.51
N ILE A 464 9.82 -222.90 36.81
CA ILE A 464 8.62 -222.84 37.64
C ILE A 464 7.44 -223.56 36.96
N GLN A 465 7.26 -223.38 35.65
CA GLN A 465 6.19 -224.04 34.89
C GLN A 465 6.43 -225.56 34.74
N GLU A 466 7.67 -226.00 34.54
CA GLU A 466 8.04 -227.43 34.53
C GLU A 466 7.74 -228.10 35.88
N LYS A 467 8.14 -227.46 36.99
CA LYS A 467 7.79 -227.89 38.36
C LYS A 467 6.28 -227.99 38.58
N LYS A 468 5.48 -227.11 37.95
CA LYS A 468 4.02 -227.13 38.06
C LYS A 468 3.41 -228.36 37.38
N SER A 469 3.85 -228.69 36.16
CA SER A 469 3.39 -229.87 35.41
C SER A 469 3.63 -231.17 36.18
N LEU A 470 4.79 -231.32 36.84
CA LEU A 470 5.12 -232.47 37.70
C LEU A 470 4.22 -232.58 38.94
N LEU A 471 3.68 -231.45 39.42
CA LEU A 471 2.80 -231.40 40.58
C LEU A 471 1.37 -231.82 40.20
N GLU A 472 0.87 -231.33 39.05
CA GLU A 472 -0.41 -231.77 38.47
C GLU A 472 -0.41 -233.27 38.12
N GLU A 473 0.75 -233.84 37.75
CA GLU A 473 0.91 -235.29 37.52
C GLU A 473 0.89 -236.12 38.82
N LYS A 474 1.51 -235.61 39.89
CA LYS A 474 1.42 -236.23 41.22
C LYS A 474 -0.02 -236.30 41.72
N GLU A 475 -0.83 -235.26 41.49
CA GLU A 475 -2.23 -235.22 41.90
C GLU A 475 -3.10 -236.22 41.11
N ARG A 476 -2.79 -236.49 39.83
CA ARG A 476 -3.45 -237.58 39.06
C ARG A 476 -3.26 -238.94 39.73
N PHE A 477 -2.02 -239.30 40.08
CA PHE A 477 -1.74 -240.60 40.72
C PHE A 477 -2.41 -240.75 42.10
N GLN A 478 -2.51 -239.66 42.89
CA GLN A 478 -3.25 -239.70 44.16
C GLN A 478 -4.75 -240.02 43.93
N GLY A 479 -5.36 -239.41 42.91
CA GLY A 479 -6.76 -239.68 42.55
C GLY A 479 -7.05 -241.12 42.12
N GLU A 480 -6.06 -241.82 41.56
CA GLU A 480 -6.19 -243.25 41.22
C GLU A 480 -6.06 -244.16 42.46
N VAL A 481 -5.13 -243.85 43.38
CA VAL A 481 -5.01 -244.55 44.67
C VAL A 481 -6.33 -244.45 45.46
N ASP A 482 -6.84 -243.22 45.64
CA ASP A 482 -8.10 -242.93 46.33
C ASP A 482 -9.32 -243.63 45.70
N LYS A 483 -9.23 -244.06 44.44
CA LYS A 483 -10.28 -244.85 43.76
C LYS A 483 -10.16 -246.33 44.11
N THR A 484 -8.95 -246.91 44.04
CA THR A 484 -8.72 -248.32 44.36
C THR A 484 -9.06 -248.67 45.82
N GLU A 485 -8.81 -247.76 46.78
CA GLU A 485 -9.22 -247.97 48.18
C GLU A 485 -10.75 -248.11 48.34
N LYS A 486 -11.54 -247.37 47.54
CA LYS A 486 -13.01 -247.44 47.59
C LYS A 486 -13.55 -248.76 47.04
N GLU A 487 -12.89 -249.30 46.02
CA GLU A 487 -13.25 -250.60 45.44
C GLU A 487 -12.92 -251.75 46.41
N ILE A 488 -11.77 -251.70 47.09
CA ILE A 488 -11.39 -252.63 48.17
C ILE A 488 -12.36 -252.56 49.37
N ALA A 489 -12.77 -251.35 49.77
CA ALA A 489 -13.74 -251.16 50.85
C ALA A 489 -15.13 -251.78 50.52
N GLN A 490 -15.52 -251.74 49.24
CA GLN A 490 -16.79 -252.28 48.76
C GLN A 490 -16.81 -253.82 48.76
N GLU A 491 -15.72 -254.49 48.37
CA GLU A 491 -15.63 -255.96 48.45
C GLU A 491 -15.64 -256.46 49.90
N LYS A 492 -14.93 -255.79 50.80
CA LYS A 492 -14.90 -256.13 52.23
C LYS A 492 -16.30 -256.13 52.86
N CYS A 493 -17.12 -255.13 52.53
CA CYS A 493 -18.51 -255.01 52.96
C CYS A 493 -19.42 -256.16 52.48
N ASN A 494 -19.08 -256.83 51.38
CA ASN A 494 -19.82 -257.98 50.86
C ASN A 494 -19.40 -259.29 51.54
N LEU A 495 -18.11 -259.48 51.80
CA LEU A 495 -17.60 -260.65 52.53
C LEU A 495 -18.09 -260.69 53.99
N GLU A 496 -18.17 -259.53 54.66
CA GLU A 496 -18.68 -259.44 56.04
C GLU A 496 -20.17 -259.87 56.17
N LYS A 497 -20.98 -259.73 55.10
CA LYS A 497 -22.39 -260.16 55.09
C LYS A 497 -22.55 -261.68 55.01
N GLU A 498 -21.79 -262.37 54.16
CA GLU A 498 -21.81 -263.83 54.10
C GLU A 498 -21.24 -264.46 55.38
N LEU A 499 -20.27 -263.80 56.04
CA LEU A 499 -19.73 -264.25 57.34
C LEU A 499 -20.78 -264.13 58.45
N ALA A 500 -21.61 -263.08 58.46
CA ALA A 500 -22.72 -262.93 59.40
C ALA A 500 -23.81 -264.01 59.23
N LYS A 501 -24.12 -264.36 57.98
CA LYS A 501 -25.15 -265.36 57.59
C LYS A 501 -24.81 -266.76 58.11
N ASN A 502 -23.61 -267.27 57.81
CA ASN A 502 -23.13 -268.58 58.28
C ASN A 502 -23.07 -268.69 59.82
N LYS A 503 -23.02 -267.56 60.55
CA LYS A 503 -22.98 -267.52 62.01
C LYS A 503 -24.36 -267.72 62.67
N ILE A 504 -25.45 -267.65 61.91
CA ILE A 504 -26.81 -267.92 62.40
C ILE A 504 -27.06 -269.44 62.42
N ASP A 505 -26.70 -270.14 61.33
CA ASP A 505 -26.96 -271.58 61.17
C ASP A 505 -26.23 -272.45 62.21
N ILE A 506 -25.02 -272.05 62.64
CA ILE A 506 -24.25 -272.73 63.70
C ILE A 506 -24.96 -272.66 65.07
N ASN A 507 -25.66 -271.56 65.37
CA ASN A 507 -26.39 -271.42 66.63
C ASN A 507 -27.63 -272.35 66.69
N ALA A 508 -28.28 -272.58 65.55
CA ALA A 508 -29.41 -273.51 65.44
C ALA A 508 -29.02 -274.98 65.71
N LEU A 509 -27.79 -275.37 65.36
CA LEU A 509 -27.24 -276.69 65.71
C LEU A 509 -26.83 -276.79 67.18
N THR A 510 -26.25 -275.73 67.74
CA THR A 510 -25.68 -275.75 69.10
C THR A 510 -26.72 -275.95 70.20
N GLN A 511 -27.91 -275.34 70.08
CA GLN A 511 -28.96 -275.46 71.11
C GLN A 511 -29.56 -276.87 71.24
N ASN A 512 -29.49 -277.69 70.19
CA ASN A 512 -30.02 -279.06 70.21
C ASN A 512 -29.14 -280.04 71.01
N LEU A 513 -27.85 -279.74 71.20
CA LEU A 513 -26.93 -280.64 71.92
C LEU A 513 -27.11 -280.56 73.45
N HIS A 514 -27.24 -279.35 73.98
CA HIS A 514 -27.19 -279.09 75.42
C HIS A 514 -28.40 -279.66 76.19
N ILE A 515 -29.53 -279.86 75.50
CA ILE A 515 -30.76 -280.50 76.01
C ILE A 515 -30.52 -281.94 76.51
N LEU A 516 -29.43 -282.60 76.08
CA LEU A 516 -29.02 -283.93 76.52
C LEU A 516 -28.00 -283.93 77.68
N GLU A 517 -27.33 -282.82 77.97
CA GLU A 517 -26.19 -282.81 78.91
C GLU A 517 -26.59 -282.51 80.36
N GLU A 518 -27.39 -281.47 80.61
CA GLU A 518 -27.73 -281.08 81.99
C GLU A 518 -28.50 -282.17 82.75
N LYS A 519 -29.25 -283.03 82.04
CA LYS A 519 -29.96 -284.18 82.61
C LYS A 519 -29.05 -285.20 83.31
N ASN A 520 -27.75 -285.22 83.00
CA ASN A 520 -26.79 -286.16 83.61
C ASN A 520 -25.95 -285.54 84.74
N LYS A 521 -25.86 -284.22 84.89
CA LYS A 521 -24.89 -283.61 85.83
C LYS A 521 -25.43 -283.33 87.23
N HIS A 522 -26.74 -283.12 87.40
CA HIS A 522 -27.31 -282.88 88.73
C HIS A 522 -27.48 -284.16 89.59
N LEU A 523 -27.17 -285.33 89.02
CA LEU A 523 -26.95 -286.58 89.76
C LEU A 523 -25.49 -286.75 90.25
N ALA A 524 -24.60 -285.78 90.01
CA ALA A 524 -23.22 -285.74 90.53
C ALA A 524 -23.06 -284.76 91.71
N GLU A 525 -24.09 -284.72 92.55
CA GLU A 525 -24.01 -284.69 94.02
C GLU A 525 -23.29 -283.53 94.75
N GLN A 526 -24.09 -282.77 95.51
CA GLN A 526 -24.15 -282.75 96.99
C GLN A 526 -22.85 -282.59 97.85
N MET A 527 -21.64 -282.45 97.30
CA MET A 527 -20.39 -282.63 98.06
C MET A 527 -19.50 -281.38 98.27
N ALA A 528 -19.76 -280.24 97.63
CA ALA A 528 -18.85 -279.07 97.62
C ALA A 528 -19.41 -277.82 98.34
N SER A 529 -18.55 -277.01 98.97
CA SER A 529 -18.97 -275.79 99.71
C SER A 529 -17.84 -274.76 99.99
N LEU A 530 -18.28 -273.56 100.44
CA LEU A 530 -17.56 -272.49 101.17
C LEU A 530 -16.51 -271.57 100.48
N GLU A 531 -16.58 -270.29 100.90
CA GLU A 531 -15.48 -269.30 101.10
C GLU A 531 -14.70 -268.69 99.87
N LEU A 532 -14.06 -267.50 99.92
CA LEU A 532 -14.15 -266.31 100.82
C LEU A 532 -13.98 -264.97 100.02
N ARG A 533 -13.40 -263.87 100.55
CA ARG A 533 -13.72 -262.48 100.10
C ARG A 533 -12.77 -261.32 100.58
N GLN A 534 -12.67 -260.26 99.76
CA GLN A 534 -12.65 -258.80 100.11
C GLN A 534 -11.36 -257.96 100.47
N VAL A 535 -11.46 -256.62 100.25
CA VAL A 535 -10.95 -255.42 101.00
C VAL A 535 -9.57 -254.73 100.64
N THR A 536 -9.21 -253.49 101.08
CA THR A 536 -9.52 -252.05 100.65
C THR A 536 -8.53 -251.01 101.35
N SER A 537 -8.38 -249.73 100.85
CA SER A 537 -8.20 -248.42 101.62
C SER A 537 -6.81 -247.72 101.97
N ASP A 538 -6.58 -246.49 101.42
CA ASP A 538 -6.21 -245.10 101.93
C ASP A 538 -4.97 -244.57 102.80
N TYR A 539 -4.27 -243.50 102.27
CA TYR A 539 -3.71 -242.18 102.79
C TYR A 539 -2.59 -241.87 103.89
N ASN A 540 -1.90 -240.68 103.74
CA ASN A 540 -1.06 -239.80 104.69
C ASN A 540 0.52 -239.86 104.66
N GLY A 541 1.39 -238.89 105.12
CA GLY A 541 1.31 -237.42 105.44
C GLY A 541 2.46 -236.75 106.33
N LEU A 542 2.94 -235.49 106.02
CA LEU A 542 3.69 -234.44 106.85
C LEU A 542 5.20 -234.67 107.31
N ALA A 543 6.07 -233.74 107.84
CA ALA A 543 6.29 -232.23 107.93
C ALA A 543 7.68 -231.80 108.59
N GLN A 544 8.11 -230.50 108.65
CA GLN A 544 9.26 -229.93 109.47
C GLN A 544 8.80 -228.80 110.44
N GLN A 545 9.41 -228.74 111.63
CA GLN A 545 9.19 -227.77 112.71
C GLN A 545 10.56 -227.08 113.04
N GLN A 546 10.71 -225.94 113.74
CA GLN A 546 9.92 -225.27 114.80
C GLN A 546 9.99 -223.72 114.73
N VAL A 547 9.26 -222.91 115.51
CA VAL A 547 7.88 -222.92 116.10
C VAL A 547 7.68 -221.59 116.88
N GLU A 548 6.45 -221.27 117.35
CA GLU A 548 6.15 -220.25 118.39
C GLU A 548 6.34 -218.75 117.96
N LYS A 549 5.64 -217.70 118.45
CA LYS A 549 4.51 -217.49 119.41
C LYS A 549 3.56 -216.40 118.86
N ALA A 550 2.23 -216.44 118.98
CA ALA A 550 1.31 -217.58 119.04
C ALA A 550 -0.07 -217.13 118.46
N LEU A 551 -0.77 -218.05 117.77
CA LEU A 551 -2.20 -217.98 117.34
C LEU A 551 -2.60 -216.85 116.35
N GLY A 552 -3.06 -217.11 115.10
CA GLY A 552 -3.00 -218.34 114.28
C GLY A 552 -4.04 -218.45 113.13
N LYS A 553 -3.75 -219.36 112.17
CA LYS A 553 -4.60 -220.04 111.12
C LYS A 553 -4.63 -219.49 109.66
N ILE A 554 -4.40 -220.43 108.70
CA ILE A 554 -4.78 -220.47 107.24
C ILE A 554 -3.92 -219.65 106.24
N THR A 555 -3.65 -219.97 104.94
CA THR A 555 -3.46 -221.23 104.11
C THR A 555 -2.92 -220.83 102.71
N GLU A 556 -2.12 -221.66 102.00
CA GLU A 556 -1.67 -221.46 100.59
C GLU A 556 -1.24 -222.80 99.88
N SER A 557 -0.78 -222.81 98.61
CA SER A 557 -0.33 -224.02 97.85
C SER A 557 0.69 -223.75 96.69
N LYS A 558 1.29 -224.80 96.05
CA LYS A 558 2.38 -224.67 95.02
C LYS A 558 2.48 -225.83 93.95
N ASN A 559 3.64 -225.95 93.25
CA ASN A 559 3.88 -226.54 91.90
C ASN A 559 4.00 -228.10 91.67
N LYS A 560 3.45 -228.55 90.52
CA LYS A 560 3.86 -229.60 89.49
C LYS A 560 3.89 -231.14 89.80
N LEU A 561 3.49 -231.93 88.77
CA LEU A 561 3.33 -233.43 88.62
C LEU A 561 1.88 -233.96 88.86
N ALA A 562 1.41 -235.17 88.46
CA ALA A 562 2.03 -236.41 87.92
C ALA A 562 1.24 -237.09 86.73
N TYR A 563 1.03 -238.43 86.69
CA TYR A 563 0.62 -239.23 85.49
C TYR A 563 -0.47 -240.35 85.71
N GLU A 564 -1.52 -240.31 84.86
CA GLU A 564 -2.47 -241.34 84.30
C GLU A 564 -3.53 -242.21 85.06
N LYS A 565 -4.65 -242.43 84.31
CA LYS A 565 -5.57 -243.61 84.19
C LYS A 565 -6.80 -243.81 85.13
N GLY A 566 -7.92 -244.32 84.58
CA GLY A 566 -9.26 -244.41 85.24
C GLY A 566 -10.15 -245.63 84.87
N LYS A 567 -11.14 -245.45 83.95
CA LYS A 567 -12.01 -246.49 83.28
C LYS A 567 -13.42 -246.86 83.86
N LEU A 568 -14.45 -246.24 83.27
CA LEU A 568 -15.76 -246.77 82.77
C LEU A 568 -16.93 -247.29 83.65
N GLN A 569 -18.10 -247.09 83.01
CA GLN A 569 -19.36 -247.88 82.96
C GLN A 569 -20.48 -247.55 83.99
N ILE A 570 -21.72 -247.13 83.63
CA ILE A 570 -22.78 -247.60 82.67
C ILE A 570 -23.55 -248.82 83.22
N LYS A 571 -24.89 -248.93 83.10
CA LYS A 571 -25.97 -248.01 82.65
C LYS A 571 -27.35 -248.65 82.86
N VAL A 572 -28.39 -247.81 82.90
CA VAL A 572 -29.83 -248.07 82.62
C VAL A 572 -30.18 -249.46 82.06
N LYS A 573 -31.18 -250.11 82.68
CA LYS A 573 -32.24 -250.81 81.94
C LYS A 573 -33.55 -250.84 82.73
N GLN A 574 -34.58 -251.33 82.02
CA GLN A 574 -36.01 -251.35 82.33
C GLN A 574 -36.69 -249.97 82.15
N LEU A 575 -37.64 -249.79 81.22
CA LEU A 575 -38.82 -250.58 80.83
C LEU A 575 -39.95 -250.45 81.87
N GLU A 576 -41.15 -250.89 81.48
CA GLU A 576 -42.38 -250.91 82.27
C GLU A 576 -42.98 -249.49 82.60
N GLU A 577 -44.27 -249.17 82.42
CA GLU A 577 -45.32 -249.87 81.67
C GLU A 577 -46.53 -248.98 81.28
N GLN A 578 -47.14 -249.29 80.13
CA GLN A 578 -48.58 -249.17 79.77
C GLN A 578 -49.48 -248.02 80.30
N LEU A 579 -49.71 -247.03 79.43
CA LEU A 579 -51.02 -246.80 78.77
C LEU A 579 -52.32 -246.64 79.61
N HIS A 580 -52.60 -245.43 80.14
CA HIS A 580 -53.99 -244.97 80.36
C HIS A 580 -54.11 -243.43 80.53
N SER A 581 -55.06 -242.67 79.95
CA SER A 581 -55.72 -242.77 78.62
C SER A 581 -56.40 -241.42 78.21
N PHE A 582 -56.39 -241.13 76.90
CA PHE A 582 -57.47 -240.47 76.12
C PHE A 582 -58.03 -239.07 76.47
N THR A 583 -57.58 -238.35 77.49
CA THR A 583 -58.28 -237.12 77.98
C THR A 583 -57.83 -235.76 77.40
N GLU A 584 -56.85 -235.71 76.50
CA GLU A 584 -56.12 -234.46 76.19
C GLU A 584 -56.55 -233.71 74.91
N THR A 585 -57.45 -234.28 74.08
CA THR A 585 -57.81 -233.72 72.76
C THR A 585 -59.07 -232.83 72.73
N SER A 586 -59.78 -232.67 73.84
CA SER A 586 -61.04 -231.88 73.89
C SER A 586 -60.88 -230.47 74.49
N SER A 587 -59.91 -230.25 75.39
CA SER A 587 -59.79 -229.02 76.18
C SER A 587 -59.15 -227.83 75.43
N GLN A 588 -58.32 -228.09 74.43
CA GLN A 588 -57.55 -227.04 73.73
C GLN A 588 -58.41 -226.13 72.83
N ASN A 589 -59.57 -226.60 72.35
CA ASN A 589 -60.40 -225.88 71.39
C ASN A 589 -61.07 -224.61 71.97
N ASP A 590 -61.42 -224.60 73.26
CA ASP A 590 -62.06 -223.44 73.90
C ASP A 590 -61.08 -222.30 74.25
N HIS A 591 -59.76 -222.56 74.19
CA HIS A 591 -58.77 -221.51 74.38
C HIS A 591 -58.61 -220.65 73.11
N LEU A 592 -58.51 -221.28 71.94
CA LEU A 592 -58.42 -220.60 70.64
C LEU A 592 -59.65 -219.72 70.35
N ARG A 593 -60.85 -220.19 70.73
CA ARG A 593 -62.12 -219.46 70.54
C ARG A 593 -62.19 -218.13 71.31
N LYS A 594 -61.42 -217.96 72.40
CA LYS A 594 -61.33 -216.69 73.15
C LYS A 594 -60.38 -215.68 72.50
N LEU A 595 -59.33 -216.13 71.81
CA LEU A 595 -58.29 -215.25 71.25
C LEU A 595 -58.80 -214.42 70.06
N ASN A 596 -59.56 -215.03 69.14
CA ASN A 596 -60.08 -214.34 67.95
C ASN A 596 -60.95 -213.11 68.30
N LYS A 597 -61.78 -213.21 69.34
CA LYS A 597 -62.68 -212.11 69.75
C LYS A 597 -61.94 -210.86 70.26
N ALA A 598 -60.66 -210.98 70.63
CA ALA A 598 -59.83 -209.85 71.05
C ALA A 598 -59.18 -209.10 69.88
N LEU A 599 -59.11 -209.69 68.68
CA LEU A 599 -58.53 -209.07 67.49
C LEU A 599 -59.52 -208.15 66.77
N GLU A 600 -60.79 -208.56 66.65
CA GLU A 600 -61.85 -207.75 66.02
C GLU A 600 -62.00 -206.38 66.67
N SER A 601 -61.96 -206.31 68.01
CA SER A 601 -62.09 -205.05 68.75
C SER A 601 -60.97 -204.04 68.47
N LYS A 602 -59.76 -204.50 68.12
CA LYS A 602 -58.65 -203.59 67.75
C LYS A 602 -58.82 -203.02 66.34
N TYR A 603 -59.42 -203.76 65.42
CA TYR A 603 -59.63 -203.29 64.04
C TYR A 603 -60.63 -202.12 64.00
N ALA A 604 -61.68 -202.17 64.82
CA ALA A 604 -62.65 -201.08 64.95
C ALA A 604 -62.03 -199.76 65.45
N GLN A 605 -61.06 -199.83 66.38
CA GLN A 605 -60.44 -198.64 66.98
C GLN A 605 -59.58 -197.86 65.96
N VAL A 606 -58.89 -198.54 65.06
CA VAL A 606 -58.04 -197.90 64.03
C VAL A 606 -58.87 -197.09 63.03
N LYS A 607 -60.05 -197.59 62.64
CA LYS A 607 -60.93 -196.89 61.66
C LYS A 607 -61.36 -195.50 62.13
N SER A 608 -61.77 -195.38 63.40
CA SER A 608 -62.24 -194.12 63.99
C SER A 608 -61.14 -193.05 64.08
N ILE A 609 -59.87 -193.44 64.18
CA ILE A 609 -58.73 -192.51 64.19
C ILE A 609 -58.48 -191.94 62.79
N LEU A 610 -58.68 -192.74 61.73
CA LEU A 610 -58.47 -192.32 60.36
C LEU A 610 -59.46 -191.21 59.94
N GLU A 611 -60.74 -191.41 60.24
CA GLU A 611 -61.84 -190.50 59.91
C GLU A 611 -61.65 -189.10 60.54
N LYS A 612 -61.16 -189.04 61.79
CA LYS A 612 -60.89 -187.79 62.50
C LYS A 612 -59.74 -186.97 61.89
N ASN A 613 -58.69 -187.62 61.40
CA ASN A 613 -57.56 -186.92 60.78
C ASN A 613 -57.93 -186.25 59.45
N GLU A 614 -58.91 -186.79 58.73
CA GLU A 614 -59.37 -186.26 57.44
C GLU A 614 -60.19 -184.96 57.60
N GLU A 615 -60.97 -184.85 58.68
CA GLU A 615 -61.68 -183.62 59.05
C GLU A 615 -60.71 -182.50 59.48
N GLU A 616 -59.69 -182.82 60.30
CA GLU A 616 -58.68 -181.86 60.73
C GLU A 616 -57.86 -181.29 59.56
N LEU A 617 -57.46 -182.16 58.61
CA LEU A 617 -56.81 -181.74 57.37
C LEU A 617 -57.72 -180.81 56.53
N SER A 618 -59.01 -181.16 56.43
CA SER A 618 -60.02 -180.38 55.70
C SER A 618 -60.31 -179.02 56.35
N GLN A 619 -60.09 -178.86 57.65
CA GLN A 619 -60.17 -177.57 58.34
C GLN A 619 -58.88 -176.75 58.18
N ALA A 620 -57.71 -177.40 58.24
CA ALA A 620 -56.42 -176.76 57.99
C ALA A 620 -56.35 -176.15 56.58
N MET A 621 -56.75 -176.89 55.53
CA MET A 621 -56.77 -176.38 54.16
C MET A 621 -57.65 -175.13 53.99
N ARG A 622 -58.86 -175.13 54.57
CA ARG A 622 -59.76 -173.97 54.54
C ARG A 622 -59.15 -172.74 55.22
N SER A 623 -58.37 -172.91 56.29
CA SER A 623 -57.67 -171.80 56.96
C SER A 623 -56.54 -171.21 56.11
N ARG A 624 -55.75 -172.07 55.43
CA ARG A 624 -54.69 -171.66 54.49
C ARG A 624 -55.26 -170.88 53.31
N ASP A 625 -56.37 -171.34 52.73
CA ASP A 625 -56.94 -170.76 51.52
C ASP A 625 -57.61 -169.39 51.79
N ALA A 626 -58.05 -169.15 53.03
CA ALA A 626 -58.46 -167.83 53.50
C ALA A 626 -57.25 -166.88 53.62
N ALA A 627 -56.15 -167.34 54.24
CA ALA A 627 -54.92 -166.54 54.37
C ALA A 627 -54.29 -166.18 53.01
N LEU A 628 -54.36 -167.09 52.03
CA LEU A 628 -53.91 -166.84 50.65
C LEU A 628 -54.70 -165.71 49.97
N LYS A 629 -56.02 -165.68 50.12
CA LYS A 629 -56.87 -164.60 49.57
C LYS A 629 -56.56 -163.25 50.21
N GLU A 630 -56.32 -163.22 51.52
CA GLU A 630 -55.94 -161.99 52.22
C GLU A 630 -54.55 -161.49 51.80
N SER A 631 -53.59 -162.40 51.61
CA SER A 631 -52.27 -162.06 51.05
C SER A 631 -52.36 -161.52 49.61
N GLN A 632 -53.31 -161.99 48.80
CA GLN A 632 -53.56 -161.45 47.46
C GLN A 632 -54.20 -160.06 47.51
N ARG A 633 -55.11 -159.81 48.46
CA ARG A 633 -55.72 -158.48 48.70
C ARG A 633 -54.66 -157.45 49.07
N LEU A 634 -53.83 -157.75 50.08
CA LEU A 634 -52.75 -156.87 50.55
C LEU A 634 -51.70 -156.60 49.47
N LYS A 635 -51.45 -157.55 48.54
CA LYS A 635 -50.58 -157.33 47.38
C LYS A 635 -51.17 -156.30 46.41
N GLY A 636 -52.47 -156.38 46.10
CA GLY A 636 -53.14 -155.38 45.26
C GLY A 636 -53.21 -153.99 45.91
N ASP A 637 -53.41 -153.92 47.23
CA ASP A 637 -53.36 -152.66 47.98
C ASP A 637 -51.95 -152.04 47.99
N LEU A 638 -50.88 -152.86 48.06
CA LEU A 638 -49.48 -152.43 47.92
C LEU A 638 -49.16 -151.93 46.51
N GLU A 639 -49.57 -152.66 45.47
CA GLU A 639 -49.39 -152.24 44.07
C GLU A 639 -50.09 -150.89 43.81
N ALA A 640 -51.31 -150.72 44.34
CA ALA A 640 -52.06 -149.47 44.25
C ALA A 640 -51.45 -148.32 45.09
N LEU A 641 -50.63 -148.61 46.10
CA LEU A 641 -49.85 -147.62 46.85
C LEU A 641 -48.60 -147.19 46.08
N GLU A 642 -47.82 -148.17 45.60
CA GLU A 642 -46.61 -147.94 44.80
C GLU A 642 -46.92 -147.12 43.54
N ASP A 643 -48.01 -147.45 42.84
CA ASP A 643 -48.49 -146.74 41.66
C ASP A 643 -48.92 -145.28 41.97
N ARG A 644 -49.37 -144.98 43.19
CA ARG A 644 -49.67 -143.61 43.66
C ARG A 644 -48.41 -142.83 44.02
N GLU A 645 -47.47 -143.43 44.73
CA GLU A 645 -46.20 -142.76 45.06
C GLU A 645 -45.33 -142.57 43.82
N SER A 646 -45.32 -143.52 42.88
CA SER A 646 -44.72 -143.36 41.55
C SER A 646 -45.28 -142.15 40.80
N LYS A 647 -46.62 -141.99 40.77
CA LYS A 647 -47.28 -140.82 40.16
C LYS A 647 -46.96 -139.50 40.88
N LYS A 648 -46.83 -139.50 42.21
CA LYS A 648 -46.36 -138.34 42.98
C LYS A 648 -44.90 -138.00 42.66
N VAL A 649 -44.01 -138.98 42.66
CA VAL A 649 -42.58 -138.82 42.34
C VAL A 649 -42.42 -138.29 40.91
N GLY A 650 -43.15 -138.83 39.94
CA GLY A 650 -43.17 -138.31 38.56
C GLY A 650 -43.68 -136.87 38.46
N ASN A 651 -44.65 -136.47 39.29
CA ASN A 651 -45.12 -135.09 39.37
C ASN A 651 -44.08 -134.15 40.03
N PHE A 652 -43.45 -134.56 41.14
CA PHE A 652 -42.38 -133.79 41.77
C PHE A 652 -41.13 -133.69 40.88
N GLN A 653 -40.79 -134.74 40.13
CA GLN A 653 -39.71 -134.71 39.13
C GLN A 653 -40.04 -133.73 37.99
N ARG A 654 -41.30 -133.67 37.54
CA ARG A 654 -41.74 -132.70 36.53
C ARG A 654 -41.70 -131.27 37.06
N GLN A 655 -42.23 -131.02 38.26
CA GLN A 655 -42.15 -129.71 38.92
C GLN A 655 -40.70 -129.27 39.18
N LEU A 656 -39.81 -130.21 39.50
CA LEU A 656 -38.38 -129.94 39.66
C LEU A 656 -37.68 -129.69 38.30
N ALA A 657 -38.16 -130.28 37.21
CA ALA A 657 -37.68 -129.98 35.86
C ALA A 657 -38.17 -128.60 35.38
N GLU A 658 -39.46 -128.29 35.56
CA GLU A 658 -40.07 -126.99 35.29
C GLU A 658 -39.36 -125.89 36.11
N ALA A 659 -39.17 -126.09 37.42
CA ALA A 659 -38.44 -125.15 38.27
C ALA A 659 -36.95 -125.04 37.90
N LYS A 660 -36.31 -126.07 37.35
CA LYS A 660 -34.94 -125.98 36.80
C LYS A 660 -34.92 -125.20 35.48
N GLU A 661 -35.89 -125.41 34.61
CA GLU A 661 -36.02 -124.64 33.37
C GLU A 661 -36.25 -123.15 33.67
N ASP A 662 -37.09 -122.84 34.65
CA ASP A 662 -37.33 -121.46 35.09
C ASP A 662 -36.11 -120.86 35.80
N ASN A 663 -35.35 -121.63 36.59
CA ASN A 663 -34.04 -121.18 37.09
C ASN A 663 -33.03 -120.94 35.95
N CYS A 664 -33.05 -121.73 34.88
CA CYS A 664 -32.25 -121.46 33.68
C CYS A 664 -32.71 -120.18 32.96
N LYS A 665 -34.03 -119.94 32.82
CA LYS A 665 -34.56 -118.68 32.28
C LYS A 665 -34.15 -117.48 33.14
N VAL A 666 -34.25 -117.59 34.47
CA VAL A 666 -33.78 -116.55 35.42
C VAL A 666 -32.28 -116.34 35.31
N THR A 667 -31.48 -117.40 35.17
CA THR A 667 -30.02 -117.29 34.95
C THR A 667 -29.71 -116.56 33.65
N ILE A 668 -30.34 -116.95 32.53
CA ILE A 668 -30.20 -116.29 31.23
C ILE A 668 -30.68 -114.82 31.30
N MET A 669 -31.75 -114.52 32.04
CA MET A 669 -32.21 -113.15 32.27
C MET A 669 -31.20 -112.34 33.10
N LEU A 670 -30.62 -112.92 34.14
CA LEU A 670 -29.57 -112.29 34.95
C LEU A 670 -28.28 -112.06 34.14
N GLU A 671 -27.85 -113.03 33.33
CA GLU A 671 -26.72 -112.88 32.41
C GLU A 671 -26.99 -111.78 31.37
N ASN A 672 -28.19 -111.71 30.81
CA ASN A 672 -28.57 -110.63 29.89
C ASN A 672 -28.64 -109.27 30.60
N VAL A 673 -29.12 -109.19 31.84
CA VAL A 673 -29.14 -107.97 32.66
C VAL A 673 -27.72 -107.54 33.03
N LEU A 674 -26.83 -108.47 33.40
CA LEU A 674 -25.42 -108.19 33.70
C LEU A 674 -24.64 -107.78 32.44
N ALA A 675 -24.88 -108.43 31.30
CA ALA A 675 -24.31 -108.03 30.01
C ALA A 675 -24.85 -106.66 29.55
N SER A 676 -26.11 -106.36 29.81
CA SER A 676 -26.71 -105.04 29.58
C SER A 676 -26.10 -103.98 30.51
N HIS A 677 -25.96 -104.29 31.81
CA HIS A 677 -25.29 -103.43 32.78
C HIS A 677 -23.83 -103.17 32.41
N SER A 678 -23.07 -104.19 32.01
CA SER A 678 -21.69 -104.06 31.54
C SER A 678 -21.58 -103.20 30.28
N LYS A 679 -22.49 -103.37 29.31
CA LYS A 679 -22.58 -102.49 28.12
C LYS A 679 -22.95 -101.05 28.48
N MET A 680 -23.88 -100.86 29.41
CA MET A 680 -24.31 -99.55 29.91
C MET A 680 -23.20 -98.85 30.70
N GLN A 681 -22.47 -99.59 31.54
CA GLN A 681 -21.30 -99.11 32.26
C GLN A 681 -20.18 -98.72 31.28
N GLY A 682 -19.83 -99.58 30.32
CA GLY A 682 -18.85 -99.25 29.28
C GLY A 682 -19.28 -98.12 28.34
N ALA A 683 -20.58 -97.81 28.24
CA ALA A 683 -21.09 -96.62 27.58
C ALA A 683 -20.98 -95.38 28.48
N LEU A 684 -21.31 -95.50 29.77
CA LEU A 684 -21.18 -94.45 30.78
C LEU A 684 -19.72 -94.02 30.97
N GLU A 685 -18.79 -94.98 31.05
CA GLU A 685 -17.34 -94.74 31.12
C GLU A 685 -16.85 -93.99 29.86
N LYS A 686 -17.33 -94.36 28.65
CA LYS A 686 -17.02 -93.62 27.41
C LYS A 686 -17.58 -92.20 27.42
N VAL A 687 -18.80 -92.00 27.90
CA VAL A 687 -19.40 -90.67 28.07
C VAL A 687 -18.62 -89.85 29.10
N GLN A 688 -18.18 -90.45 30.19
CA GLN A 688 -17.40 -89.79 31.24
C GLN A 688 -15.99 -89.41 30.76
N ILE A 689 -15.35 -90.26 29.94
CA ILE A 689 -14.07 -89.96 29.29
C ILE A 689 -14.22 -88.82 28.27
N GLU A 690 -15.26 -88.87 27.41
CA GLU A 690 -15.51 -87.79 26.44
C GLU A 690 -15.89 -86.48 27.14
N LEU A 691 -16.67 -86.51 28.23
CA LEU A 691 -16.95 -85.33 29.06
C LEU A 691 -15.65 -84.76 29.66
N GLY A 692 -14.79 -85.58 30.27
CA GLY A 692 -13.49 -85.14 30.76
C GLY A 692 -12.57 -84.57 29.66
N ARG A 693 -12.67 -85.11 28.43
CA ARG A 693 -11.99 -84.58 27.26
C ARG A 693 -12.57 -83.21 26.84
N ARG A 694 -13.89 -83.03 26.87
CA ARG A 694 -14.57 -81.76 26.60
C ARG A 694 -14.28 -80.71 27.66
N ASP A 695 -14.25 -81.08 28.94
CA ASP A 695 -13.87 -80.16 30.02
C ASP A 695 -12.42 -79.70 29.88
N SER A 696 -11.52 -80.60 29.46
CA SER A 696 -10.13 -80.26 29.12
C SER A 696 -10.03 -79.34 27.90
N GLU A 697 -10.82 -79.59 26.86
CA GLU A 697 -10.94 -78.76 25.64
C GLU A 697 -11.49 -77.35 25.98
N ILE A 698 -12.54 -77.28 26.80
CA ILE A 698 -13.15 -76.05 27.32
C ILE A 698 -12.17 -75.30 28.23
N ALA A 699 -11.37 -75.98 29.05
CA ALA A 699 -10.32 -75.36 29.86
C ALA A 699 -9.21 -74.77 28.98
N GLY A 700 -8.81 -75.49 27.91
CA GLY A 700 -7.90 -74.99 26.88
C GLY A 700 -8.43 -73.73 26.21
N LEU A 701 -9.66 -73.76 25.68
CA LEU A 701 -10.32 -72.63 25.04
C LEU A 701 -10.54 -71.45 25.99
N LYS A 702 -10.81 -71.68 27.29
CA LYS A 702 -10.87 -70.62 28.31
C LYS A 702 -9.51 -69.96 28.52
N LYS A 703 -8.43 -70.75 28.58
CA LYS A 703 -7.04 -70.25 28.71
C LYS A 703 -6.61 -69.47 27.46
N GLU A 704 -6.92 -69.97 26.27
CA GLU A 704 -6.66 -69.30 25.01
C GLU A 704 -7.44 -67.98 24.91
N ARG A 705 -8.74 -67.98 25.25
CA ARG A 705 -9.56 -66.76 25.32
C ARG A 705 -8.99 -65.73 26.29
N ALA A 706 -8.46 -66.15 27.45
CA ALA A 706 -7.83 -65.24 28.40
C ALA A 706 -6.53 -64.62 27.84
N LEU A 707 -5.69 -65.42 27.18
CA LEU A 707 -4.47 -64.94 26.52
C LEU A 707 -4.80 -63.99 25.35
N ASN A 708 -5.81 -64.31 24.55
CA ASN A 708 -6.27 -63.46 23.46
C ASN A 708 -6.90 -62.15 23.99
N GLN A 709 -7.65 -62.19 25.10
CA GLN A 709 -8.15 -60.98 25.76
C GLN A 709 -7.00 -60.08 26.27
N GLN A 710 -5.96 -60.67 26.88
CA GLN A 710 -4.77 -59.93 27.30
C GLN A 710 -4.00 -59.34 26.11
N ARG A 711 -3.96 -60.04 24.97
CA ARG A 711 -3.36 -59.54 23.72
C ARG A 711 -4.16 -58.40 23.11
N VAL A 712 -5.49 -58.48 23.13
CA VAL A 712 -6.39 -57.38 22.73
C VAL A 712 -6.15 -56.16 23.63
N GLN A 713 -6.12 -56.32 24.96
CA GLN A 713 -5.83 -55.23 25.90
C GLN A 713 -4.47 -54.55 25.68
N LYS A 714 -3.45 -55.29 25.24
CA LYS A 714 -2.17 -54.70 24.82
C LYS A 714 -2.30 -53.89 23.54
N LEU A 715 -2.98 -54.42 22.53
CA LEU A 715 -3.19 -53.72 21.25
C LEU A 715 -4.09 -52.49 21.42
N GLU A 716 -5.07 -52.53 22.32
CA GLU A 716 -5.88 -51.38 22.73
C GLU A 716 -4.99 -50.30 23.36
N ALA A 717 -4.16 -50.64 24.35
CA ALA A 717 -3.23 -49.69 24.97
C ALA A 717 -2.13 -49.17 24.01
N GLU A 718 -1.69 -49.97 23.04
CA GLU A 718 -0.79 -49.53 21.97
C GLU A 718 -1.50 -48.53 21.03
N VAL A 719 -2.76 -48.79 20.66
CA VAL A 719 -3.59 -47.85 19.86
C VAL A 719 -3.82 -46.54 20.61
N ASP A 720 -4.16 -46.60 21.90
CA ASP A 720 -4.32 -45.42 22.76
C ASP A 720 -3.01 -44.61 22.83
N GLN A 721 -1.86 -45.28 22.95
CA GLN A 721 -0.54 -44.62 22.91
C GLN A 721 -0.27 -43.96 21.55
N TRP A 722 -0.63 -44.61 20.44
CA TRP A 722 -0.47 -44.02 19.10
C TRP A 722 -1.43 -42.85 18.86
N GLN A 723 -2.66 -42.90 19.37
CA GLN A 723 -3.60 -41.77 19.33
C GLN A 723 -3.11 -40.60 20.19
N ALA A 724 -2.59 -40.85 21.39
CA ALA A 724 -1.99 -39.81 22.22
C ALA A 724 -0.76 -39.16 21.53
N ARG A 725 0.10 -39.96 20.88
CA ARG A 725 1.21 -39.45 20.06
C ARG A 725 0.73 -38.65 18.85
N MET A 726 -0.33 -39.09 18.18
CA MET A 726 -0.94 -38.40 17.05
C MET A 726 -1.46 -37.02 17.48
N LEU A 727 -2.18 -36.93 18.61
CA LEU A 727 -2.65 -35.66 19.16
C LEU A 727 -1.51 -34.71 19.56
N VAL A 728 -0.37 -35.23 20.05
CA VAL A 728 0.83 -34.41 20.32
C VAL A 728 1.48 -33.92 19.02
N VAL A 729 1.59 -34.78 17.99
CA VAL A 729 2.11 -34.40 16.68
C VAL A 729 1.19 -33.40 15.97
N ASP A 730 -0.12 -33.56 16.06
CA ASP A 730 -1.10 -32.61 15.52
C ASP A 730 -1.03 -31.28 16.28
N ALA A 731 -0.91 -31.29 17.61
CA ALA A 731 -0.74 -30.07 18.40
C ALA A 731 0.57 -29.34 18.05
N GLN A 732 1.67 -30.09 17.91
CA GLN A 732 2.96 -29.53 17.50
C GLN A 732 2.90 -28.98 16.07
N HIS A 733 2.36 -29.74 15.11
CA HIS A 733 2.20 -29.30 13.73
C HIS A 733 1.32 -28.05 13.63
N ASN A 734 0.23 -27.96 14.39
CA ASN A 734 -0.57 -26.75 14.47
C ASN A 734 0.23 -25.58 15.08
N SER A 735 1.04 -25.81 16.12
CA SER A 735 1.89 -24.76 16.72
C SER A 735 3.02 -24.27 15.81
N GLU A 736 3.50 -25.11 14.88
CA GLU A 736 4.49 -24.74 13.85
C GLU A 736 3.83 -24.08 12.63
N MET A 737 2.63 -24.54 12.23
CA MET A 737 1.90 -24.04 11.06
C MET A 737 1.13 -22.75 11.33
N GLU A 738 0.60 -22.52 12.53
CA GLU A 738 -0.18 -21.31 12.84
C GLU A 738 0.66 -20.01 12.72
N PRO A 739 1.92 -19.94 13.21
CA PRO A 739 2.80 -18.80 12.94
C PRO A 739 3.12 -18.62 11.45
N LEU A 740 3.38 -19.72 10.72
CA LEU A 740 3.67 -19.67 9.28
C LEU A 740 2.45 -19.21 8.47
N GLN A 741 1.24 -19.66 8.84
CA GLN A 741 -0.01 -19.23 8.22
C GLN A 741 -0.28 -17.74 8.49
N LYS A 742 -0.08 -17.27 9.73
CA LYS A 742 -0.18 -15.85 10.09
C LYS A 742 0.84 -15.00 9.31
N ALA A 743 2.10 -15.44 9.22
CA ALA A 743 3.13 -14.75 8.46
C ALA A 743 2.81 -14.71 6.95
N LEU A 744 2.26 -15.79 6.39
CA LEU A 744 1.81 -15.87 5.01
C LEU A 744 0.63 -14.92 4.73
N ASP A 745 -0.34 -14.84 5.65
CA ASP A 745 -1.50 -13.95 5.48
C ASP A 745 -1.16 -12.47 5.70
N VAL A 746 -0.23 -12.15 6.61
CA VAL A 746 0.39 -10.81 6.70
C VAL A 746 1.12 -10.47 5.39
N ALA A 747 1.96 -11.37 4.88
CA ALA A 747 2.67 -11.15 3.62
C ALA A 747 1.73 -11.02 2.41
N ARG A 748 0.59 -11.73 2.40
CA ARG A 748 -0.47 -11.58 1.38
C ARG A 748 -1.12 -10.20 1.46
N GLU A 749 -1.43 -9.73 2.66
CA GLU A 749 -2.06 -8.43 2.88
C GLU A 749 -1.09 -7.27 2.62
N ASP A 750 0.20 -7.42 2.93
CA ASP A 750 1.22 -6.42 2.58
C ASP A 750 1.50 -6.40 1.06
N ASN A 751 1.49 -7.55 0.37
CA ASN A 751 1.48 -7.57 -1.09
C ASN A 751 0.22 -6.91 -1.67
N ARG A 752 -0.95 -7.03 -1.01
CA ARG A 752 -2.20 -6.36 -1.40
C ARG A 752 -2.09 -4.83 -1.25
N LYS A 753 -1.53 -4.34 -0.13
CA LYS A 753 -1.22 -2.92 0.08
C LYS A 753 -0.20 -2.40 -0.94
N LEU A 754 0.84 -3.18 -1.22
CA LEU A 754 1.87 -2.83 -2.21
C LEU A 754 1.26 -2.71 -3.61
N ALA A 755 0.40 -3.64 -4.01
CA ALA A 755 -0.31 -3.58 -5.29
C ALA A 755 -1.22 -2.34 -5.38
N LEU A 756 -1.99 -2.03 -4.33
CA LEU A 756 -2.82 -0.82 -4.28
C LEU A 756 -1.99 0.47 -4.32
N SER A 757 -0.86 0.52 -3.61
CA SER A 757 0.06 1.66 -3.61
C SER A 757 0.75 1.84 -4.97
N LEU A 758 1.08 0.74 -5.64
CA LEU A 758 1.65 0.75 -6.99
C LEU A 758 0.59 1.16 -8.04
N GLU A 759 -0.66 0.73 -7.90
CA GLU A 759 -1.77 1.19 -8.74
C GLU A 759 -2.06 2.69 -8.54
N GLN A 760 -2.07 3.18 -7.30
CA GLN A 760 -2.16 4.62 -7.01
C GLN A 760 -0.97 5.41 -7.59
N SER A 761 0.24 4.84 -7.54
CA SER A 761 1.44 5.42 -8.15
C SER A 761 1.32 5.47 -9.68
N LEU A 762 0.76 4.43 -10.32
CA LEU A 762 0.49 4.41 -11.76
C LEU A 762 -0.62 5.39 -12.15
N GLN A 763 -1.69 5.52 -11.36
CA GLN A 763 -2.76 6.49 -11.58
C GLN A 763 -2.26 7.93 -11.47
N THR A 764 -1.43 8.24 -10.46
CA THR A 764 -0.81 9.56 -10.32
C THR A 764 0.21 9.84 -11.41
N ASN A 765 1.02 8.85 -11.82
CA ASN A 765 1.95 8.99 -12.94
C ASN A 765 1.20 9.24 -14.27
N ASN A 766 0.14 8.48 -14.57
CA ASN A 766 -0.72 8.73 -15.73
C ASN A 766 -1.33 10.15 -15.70
N HIS A 767 -1.79 10.62 -14.53
CA HIS A 767 -2.31 11.98 -14.39
C HIS A 767 -1.25 13.08 -14.57
N LEU A 768 0.00 12.82 -14.16
CA LEU A 768 1.14 13.68 -14.42
C LEU A 768 1.55 13.66 -15.89
N GLN A 769 1.49 12.51 -16.56
CA GLN A 769 1.73 12.39 -18.00
C GLN A 769 0.70 13.20 -18.79
N THR A 770 -0.62 13.03 -18.54
CA THR A 770 -1.65 13.85 -19.21
C THR A 770 -1.50 15.34 -18.95
N LYS A 771 -0.99 15.73 -17.77
CA LYS A 771 -0.62 17.14 -17.49
C LYS A 771 0.62 17.60 -18.27
N LEU A 772 1.63 16.75 -18.41
CA LEU A 772 2.82 17.02 -19.22
C LEU A 772 2.45 17.17 -20.69
N ASP A 773 1.67 16.23 -21.24
CA ASP A 773 1.16 16.24 -22.61
C ASP A 773 0.41 17.57 -22.90
N HIS A 774 -0.47 17.98 -21.99
CA HIS A 774 -1.24 19.23 -22.12
C HIS A 774 -0.41 20.51 -21.92
N ILE A 775 0.66 20.47 -21.11
CA ILE A 775 1.64 21.56 -20.99
C ILE A 775 2.48 21.64 -22.27
N GLN A 776 2.84 20.50 -22.85
CA GLN A 776 3.61 20.41 -24.08
C GLN A 776 2.80 20.90 -25.29
N GLU A 777 1.55 20.46 -25.44
CA GLU A 777 0.58 20.99 -26.41
C GLU A 777 0.45 22.52 -26.28
N LYS A 778 0.35 23.06 -25.05
CA LYS A 778 0.32 24.51 -24.81
C LYS A 778 1.61 25.20 -25.19
N LEU A 779 2.77 24.57 -24.97
CA LEU A 779 4.07 25.14 -25.31
C LEU A 779 4.29 25.15 -26.83
N GLU A 780 3.88 24.09 -27.54
CA GLU A 780 3.86 23.99 -28.99
C GLU A 780 2.92 25.05 -29.62
N ASN A 781 1.71 25.24 -29.05
CA ASN A 781 0.80 26.30 -29.48
C ASN A 781 1.37 27.72 -29.20
N ASN A 782 1.94 27.97 -28.02
CA ASN A 782 2.58 29.26 -27.70
C ASN A 782 3.78 29.55 -28.61
N GLU A 783 4.56 28.53 -28.98
CA GLU A 783 5.69 28.68 -29.91
C GLU A 783 5.21 28.94 -31.34
N LEU A 784 4.11 28.32 -31.78
CA LEU A 784 3.43 28.64 -33.04
C LEU A 784 2.87 30.08 -33.04
N GLU A 785 2.24 30.53 -31.96
CA GLU A 785 1.83 31.93 -31.78
C GLU A 785 3.03 32.88 -31.83
N ARG A 786 4.15 32.54 -31.17
CA ARG A 786 5.39 33.32 -31.20
C ARG A 786 5.94 33.44 -32.63
N GLN A 787 5.94 32.37 -33.42
CA GLN A 787 6.37 32.38 -34.82
C GLN A 787 5.42 33.20 -35.71
N ASN A 788 4.10 33.11 -35.49
CA ASN A 788 3.11 33.94 -36.18
C ASN A 788 3.28 35.44 -35.83
N LEU A 789 3.62 35.76 -34.58
CA LEU A 789 3.91 37.13 -34.14
C LEU A 789 5.24 37.65 -34.69
N GLU A 790 6.29 36.82 -34.78
CA GLU A 790 7.56 37.24 -35.36
C GLU A 790 7.45 37.48 -36.86
N THR A 791 6.84 36.56 -37.61
CA THR A 791 6.55 36.76 -39.06
C THR A 791 5.54 37.87 -39.33
N PHE A 792 4.75 38.30 -38.34
CA PHE A 792 3.98 39.54 -38.41
C PHE A 792 4.86 40.78 -38.17
N LYS A 793 5.74 40.78 -37.16
CA LYS A 793 6.71 41.86 -36.95
C LYS A 793 7.61 42.07 -38.15
N GLU A 794 8.16 41.00 -38.73
CA GLU A 794 9.03 41.06 -39.92
C GLU A 794 8.32 41.77 -41.08
N ARG A 795 7.06 41.39 -41.36
CA ARG A 795 6.21 42.08 -42.35
C ARG A 795 5.99 43.55 -41.99
N MET A 796 5.58 43.86 -40.77
CA MET A 796 5.39 45.26 -40.34
C MET A 796 6.68 46.09 -40.43
N THR A 797 7.85 45.49 -40.15
CA THR A 797 9.14 46.18 -40.30
C THR A 797 9.49 46.41 -41.77
N GLU A 798 9.31 45.42 -42.64
CA GLU A 798 9.59 45.59 -44.08
C GLU A 798 8.59 46.52 -44.76
N GLU A 799 7.31 46.50 -44.36
CA GLU A 799 6.29 47.48 -44.77
C GLU A 799 6.71 48.90 -44.33
N SER A 800 7.06 49.12 -43.06
CA SER A 800 7.52 50.43 -42.57
C SER A 800 8.82 50.90 -43.24
N LYS A 801 9.69 49.97 -43.63
CA LYS A 801 10.93 50.23 -44.37
C LYS A 801 10.63 50.60 -45.82
N MET A 802 9.76 49.88 -46.51
CA MET A 802 9.28 50.25 -47.86
C MET A 802 8.57 51.61 -47.85
N GLU A 803 7.76 51.92 -46.83
CA GLU A 803 7.19 53.26 -46.67
C GLU A 803 8.29 54.33 -46.46
N ALA A 804 9.27 54.08 -45.61
CA ALA A 804 10.39 55.00 -45.38
C ALA A 804 11.25 55.21 -46.65
N GLU A 805 11.49 54.15 -47.43
CA GLU A 805 12.17 54.20 -48.73
C GLU A 805 11.35 55.02 -49.74
N MET A 806 10.05 54.75 -49.89
CA MET A 806 9.12 55.54 -50.73
C MET A 806 9.04 57.02 -50.30
N HIS A 807 9.12 57.32 -49.00
CA HIS A 807 9.20 58.68 -48.50
C HIS A 807 10.56 59.35 -48.79
N ALA A 808 11.66 58.61 -48.69
CA ALA A 808 13.00 59.08 -49.05
C ALA A 808 13.10 59.39 -50.56
N GLU A 809 12.57 58.51 -51.43
CA GLU A 809 12.49 58.74 -52.87
C GLU A 809 11.67 60.00 -53.21
N ARG A 810 10.51 60.19 -52.59
CA ARG A 810 9.70 61.42 -52.76
C ARG A 810 10.47 62.67 -52.34
N ILE A 811 11.21 62.61 -51.24
CA ILE A 811 12.06 63.72 -50.77
C ILE A 811 13.22 63.96 -51.74
N GLU A 812 13.83 62.93 -52.32
CA GLU A 812 14.91 63.09 -53.29
C GLU A 812 14.39 63.63 -54.63
N ALA A 813 13.22 63.19 -55.09
CA ALA A 813 12.55 63.74 -56.28
C ALA A 813 12.24 65.24 -56.09
N LEU A 814 11.71 65.64 -54.93
CA LEU A 814 11.50 67.05 -54.59
C LEU A 814 12.82 67.84 -54.50
N ARG A 815 13.89 67.27 -53.94
CA ARG A 815 15.23 67.90 -53.93
C ARG A 815 15.78 68.10 -55.34
N LYS A 816 15.60 67.12 -56.24
CA LYS A 816 15.96 67.20 -57.66
C LYS A 816 15.14 68.29 -58.37
N GLN A 817 13.84 68.37 -58.12
CA GLN A 817 12.97 69.44 -58.63
C GLN A 817 13.42 70.83 -58.15
N PHE A 818 13.59 71.04 -56.83
CA PHE A 818 14.05 72.33 -56.32
C PHE A 818 15.44 72.72 -56.85
N GLN A 819 16.33 71.76 -57.12
CA GLN A 819 17.62 72.03 -57.73
C GLN A 819 17.48 72.45 -59.21
N THR A 820 16.63 71.79 -60.01
CA THR A 820 16.40 72.19 -61.41
C THR A 820 15.67 73.53 -61.52
N GLU A 821 14.69 73.80 -60.65
CA GLU A 821 14.04 75.11 -60.51
C GLU A 821 15.05 76.21 -60.13
N ARG A 822 15.92 75.95 -59.15
CA ARG A 822 16.97 76.90 -58.74
C ARG A 822 18.00 77.16 -59.84
N GLU A 823 18.33 76.16 -60.65
CA GLU A 823 19.19 76.34 -61.82
C GLU A 823 18.49 77.05 -62.99
N ALA A 824 17.20 76.80 -63.20
CA ALA A 824 16.39 77.52 -64.17
C ALA A 824 16.27 79.01 -63.78
N ALA A 825 16.01 79.31 -62.51
CA ALA A 825 15.98 80.67 -61.97
C ALA A 825 17.32 81.40 -62.08
N LYS A 826 18.44 80.73 -61.77
CA LYS A 826 19.80 81.27 -62.03
C LYS A 826 20.00 81.60 -63.50
N LYS A 827 19.63 80.69 -64.41
CA LYS A 827 19.72 80.89 -65.86
C LYS A 827 18.77 81.99 -66.36
N ALA A 828 17.63 82.21 -65.71
CA ALA A 828 16.71 83.32 -66.01
C ALA A 828 17.33 84.67 -65.60
N ALA A 829 17.74 84.82 -64.34
CA ALA A 829 18.40 86.04 -63.86
C ALA A 829 19.70 86.37 -64.61
N GLN A 830 20.43 85.36 -65.08
CA GLN A 830 21.60 85.56 -65.95
C GLN A 830 21.21 86.05 -67.36
N ARG A 831 20.06 85.63 -67.92
CA ARG A 831 19.56 86.17 -69.20
C ARG A 831 19.10 87.62 -69.05
N GLU A 832 18.29 87.91 -68.03
CA GLU A 832 17.83 89.26 -67.70
C GLU A 832 19.04 90.21 -67.55
N MET A 833 20.06 89.81 -66.78
CA MET A 833 21.30 90.57 -66.61
C MET A 833 22.10 90.74 -67.91
N THR A 834 22.12 89.75 -68.83
CA THR A 834 22.73 89.94 -70.16
C THR A 834 21.90 90.84 -71.08
N GLU A 835 20.57 90.80 -70.99
CA GLU A 835 19.66 91.65 -71.78
C GLU A 835 19.76 93.12 -71.31
N GLU A 836 19.88 93.38 -69.99
CA GLU A 836 20.22 94.70 -69.45
C GLU A 836 21.62 95.18 -69.90
N LEU A 837 22.61 94.27 -69.98
CA LEU A 837 23.94 94.60 -70.50
C LEU A 837 23.88 94.96 -71.99
N GLU A 838 23.10 94.24 -72.80
CA GLU A 838 22.89 94.56 -74.20
C GLU A 838 22.12 95.86 -74.40
N GLU A 839 21.10 96.14 -73.59
CA GLU A 839 20.33 97.39 -73.59
C GLU A 839 21.24 98.59 -73.26
N THR A 840 22.08 98.47 -72.22
CA THR A 840 23.02 99.54 -71.84
C THR A 840 24.12 99.73 -72.88
N ILE A 841 24.66 98.67 -73.49
CA ILE A 841 25.60 98.75 -74.63
C ILE A 841 24.93 99.43 -75.84
N ARG A 842 23.67 99.10 -76.13
CA ARG A 842 22.86 99.71 -77.21
C ARG A 842 22.64 101.20 -76.96
N HIS A 843 22.42 101.60 -75.70
CA HIS A 843 22.29 102.99 -75.30
C HIS A 843 23.61 103.78 -75.40
N LEU A 844 24.71 103.20 -74.91
CA LEU A 844 26.06 103.80 -75.02
C LEU A 844 26.49 103.98 -76.48
N ARG A 845 26.12 103.04 -77.36
CA ARG A 845 26.40 103.13 -78.81
C ARG A 845 25.68 104.32 -79.45
N LYS A 846 24.39 104.53 -79.16
CA LYS A 846 23.65 105.74 -79.58
C LYS A 846 24.27 107.03 -79.05
N CYS A 847 24.73 107.04 -77.79
CA CYS A 847 25.42 108.21 -77.23
C CYS A 847 26.73 108.51 -77.96
N LYS A 848 27.53 107.49 -78.30
CA LYS A 848 28.75 107.63 -79.10
C LYS A 848 28.47 108.19 -80.50
N GLU A 849 27.49 107.63 -81.20
CA GLU A 849 27.06 108.09 -82.53
C GLU A 849 26.61 109.57 -82.49
N ALA A 850 25.84 109.97 -81.48
CA ALA A 850 25.44 111.36 -81.29
C ALA A 850 26.61 112.32 -80.98
N THR A 851 27.65 111.86 -80.25
CA THR A 851 28.87 112.66 -80.06
C THR A 851 29.74 112.76 -81.32
N GLU A 852 29.82 111.70 -82.13
CA GLU A 852 30.54 111.74 -83.41
C GLU A 852 29.86 112.63 -84.44
N HIS A 853 28.52 112.72 -84.43
CA HIS A 853 27.78 113.67 -85.26
C HIS A 853 28.17 115.12 -84.93
N LYS A 854 28.09 115.48 -83.64
CA LYS A 854 28.45 116.83 -83.16
C LYS A 854 29.91 117.19 -83.40
N LEU A 855 30.82 116.21 -83.34
CA LEU A 855 32.23 116.43 -83.65
C LEU A 855 32.44 116.73 -85.15
N LYS A 856 31.66 116.10 -86.03
CA LYS A 856 31.68 116.37 -87.49
C LYS A 856 31.07 117.73 -87.82
N GLU A 857 29.96 118.10 -87.17
CA GLU A 857 29.34 119.43 -87.32
C GLU A 857 30.34 120.53 -86.93
N ALA A 858 30.98 120.42 -85.76
CA ALA A 858 32.01 121.35 -85.32
C ALA A 858 33.26 121.38 -86.23
N SER A 859 33.63 120.25 -86.86
CA SER A 859 34.71 120.19 -87.85
C SER A 859 34.36 121.00 -89.10
N VAL A 860 33.14 120.85 -89.63
CA VAL A 860 32.67 121.59 -90.81
C VAL A 860 32.55 123.09 -90.50
N GLU A 861 32.06 123.48 -89.32
CA GLU A 861 32.07 124.88 -88.88
C GLU A 861 33.50 125.45 -88.78
N SER A 862 34.45 124.68 -88.26
CA SER A 862 35.86 125.08 -88.20
C SER A 862 36.51 125.22 -89.58
N GLU A 863 36.19 124.33 -90.53
CA GLU A 863 36.66 124.42 -91.92
C GLU A 863 36.07 125.67 -92.60
N GLN A 864 34.78 125.96 -92.39
CA GLN A 864 34.13 127.16 -92.92
C GLN A 864 34.72 128.46 -92.35
N ILE A 865 35.02 128.50 -91.04
CA ILE A 865 35.72 129.64 -90.41
C ILE A 865 37.12 129.80 -91.00
N THR A 866 37.84 128.71 -91.24
CA THR A 866 39.20 128.75 -91.81
C THR A 866 39.19 129.27 -93.25
N ALA A 867 38.23 128.84 -94.08
CA ALA A 867 38.06 129.34 -95.44
C ALA A 867 37.77 130.86 -95.46
N ASN A 868 36.89 131.34 -94.58
CA ASN A 868 36.56 132.76 -94.44
C ASN A 868 37.79 133.60 -94.02
N LEU A 869 38.64 133.06 -93.13
CA LEU A 869 39.89 133.70 -92.71
C LEU A 869 40.94 133.76 -93.83
N GLU A 870 41.07 132.71 -94.65
CA GLU A 870 41.94 132.75 -95.83
C GLU A 870 41.49 133.82 -96.85
N GLU A 871 40.18 133.95 -97.08
CA GLU A 871 39.64 134.94 -98.02
C GLU A 871 39.87 136.37 -97.53
N ALA A 872 39.70 136.63 -96.23
CA ALA A 872 40.12 137.88 -95.60
C ALA A 872 41.64 138.12 -95.75
N HIS A 873 42.48 137.10 -95.56
CA HIS A 873 43.93 137.19 -95.79
C HIS A 873 44.28 137.52 -97.25
N ARG A 874 43.61 136.91 -98.23
CA ARG A 874 43.76 137.22 -99.66
C ARG A 874 43.39 138.67 -99.96
N TRP A 875 42.29 139.18 -99.37
CA TRP A 875 41.87 140.58 -99.50
C TRP A 875 42.87 141.57 -98.88
N PHE A 876 43.32 141.31 -97.64
CA PHE A 876 44.32 142.15 -96.97
C PHE A 876 45.64 142.19 -97.75
N LYS A 877 46.08 141.06 -98.32
CA LYS A 877 47.34 141.00 -99.06
C LYS A 877 47.33 141.85 -100.34
N CYS A 878 46.31 141.73 -101.19
CA CYS A 878 46.18 142.58 -102.38
C CYS A 878 46.14 144.08 -102.04
N ARG A 879 45.61 144.45 -100.85
CA ARG A 879 45.55 145.85 -100.40
C ARG A 879 46.86 146.34 -99.76
N PHE A 880 47.61 145.46 -99.11
CA PHE A 880 48.96 145.73 -98.62
C PHE A 880 49.94 145.91 -99.80
N ASP A 881 49.86 145.02 -100.80
CA ASP A 881 50.70 145.05 -102.00
C ASP A 881 50.43 146.29 -102.86
N GLY A 882 49.19 146.79 -102.91
CA GLY A 882 48.88 148.08 -103.56
C GLY A 882 49.51 149.31 -102.88
N LEU A 883 49.83 149.21 -101.60
CA LEU A 883 50.51 150.25 -100.82
C LEU A 883 52.03 149.97 -100.68
N GLN A 884 52.50 148.83 -101.21
CA GLN A 884 53.90 148.58 -101.47
C GLN A 884 54.39 149.44 -102.65
N LEU A 885 54.77 150.64 -102.22
CA LEU A 885 56.09 151.17 -102.54
C LEU A 885 56.22 151.94 -103.85
N GLU A 886 55.16 152.69 -104.17
CA GLU A 886 55.29 154.10 -104.58
C GLU A 886 56.26 154.90 -103.67
N LEU A 887 56.38 154.50 -102.39
CA LEU A 887 57.40 154.94 -101.43
C LEU A 887 58.85 154.81 -101.93
N THR A 888 59.15 153.92 -102.90
CA THR A 888 60.50 153.81 -103.51
C THR A 888 60.88 155.01 -104.38
N LYS A 889 59.91 155.83 -104.78
CA LYS A 889 60.10 156.88 -105.79
C LYS A 889 60.69 158.19 -105.23
N ASN A 890 61.02 158.25 -103.94
CA ASN A 890 61.31 159.54 -103.27
C ASN A 890 62.45 159.55 -102.21
N ARG A 891 63.52 158.76 -102.42
CA ARG A 891 64.85 159.03 -101.81
C ARG A 891 65.97 158.52 -102.70
N LEU A 892 66.96 159.37 -103.00
CA LEU A 892 67.95 159.15 -104.05
C LEU A 892 69.31 159.78 -103.66
N GLN A 893 70.39 159.19 -104.19
CA GLN A 893 71.80 159.66 -104.21
C GLN A 893 72.77 159.26 -103.05
N ARG A 894 73.87 158.61 -103.47
CA ARG A 894 75.24 158.51 -102.90
C ARG A 894 75.55 157.61 -101.67
N LEU A 895 75.83 156.33 -101.98
CA LEU A 895 77.17 155.65 -101.92
C LEU A 895 77.99 155.59 -100.60
N PRO A 896 78.87 154.57 -100.36
CA PRO A 896 79.20 153.38 -101.19
C PRO A 896 79.35 152.00 -100.47
N ARG A 897 79.12 150.92 -101.25
CA ARG A 897 79.97 149.69 -101.41
C ARG A 897 80.29 148.72 -100.22
N GLU A 898 79.71 147.51 -100.34
CA GLU A 898 80.22 146.13 -100.05
C GLU A 898 80.39 145.55 -98.62
N ASP A 899 80.18 144.21 -98.59
CA ASP A 899 80.79 143.17 -97.72
C ASP A 899 80.44 143.04 -96.22
N ARG A 900 80.36 141.83 -95.62
CA ARG A 900 80.11 140.43 -96.08
C ARG A 900 79.77 139.54 -94.84
N TRP A 901 79.73 138.21 -94.99
CA TRP A 901 79.63 137.15 -93.93
C TRP A 901 78.24 136.92 -93.28
N LEU A 902 77.87 135.71 -92.81
CA LEU A 902 77.95 134.33 -93.40
C LEU A 902 77.04 133.36 -92.57
N GLU A 903 77.08 132.06 -92.90
CA GLU A 903 76.33 130.92 -92.28
C GLU A 903 74.80 130.85 -92.50
N GLU A 904 74.12 129.69 -92.61
CA GLU A 904 74.42 128.34 -93.16
C GLU A 904 73.04 127.64 -93.43
N VAL A 905 72.71 127.08 -94.62
CA VAL A 905 72.97 125.72 -95.19
C VAL A 905 71.89 124.64 -94.93
N CYS A 906 71.54 123.87 -95.99
CA CYS A 906 70.74 122.62 -96.06
C CYS A 906 69.22 122.66 -95.72
N PHE A 907 68.28 121.84 -96.24
CA PHE A 907 68.18 120.83 -97.35
C PHE A 907 69.27 119.73 -97.49
N PRO A 908 68.95 118.42 -97.72
CA PRO A 908 67.64 117.72 -97.72
C PRO A 908 67.71 116.37 -96.95
N SER A 909 66.83 115.40 -97.33
CA SER A 909 67.01 113.94 -97.17
C SER A 909 66.68 113.27 -95.82
N ASN A 910 66.08 112.07 -95.90
CA ASN A 910 66.43 110.80 -95.23
C ASN A 910 66.93 110.82 -93.74
N ARG A 911 66.54 109.90 -92.84
CA ARG A 911 66.19 108.48 -93.07
C ARG A 911 65.73 107.75 -91.77
N THR A 912 64.95 106.67 -91.92
CA THR A 912 64.87 105.47 -91.01
C THR A 912 64.45 105.67 -89.53
N THR A 913 63.88 104.69 -88.83
CA THR A 913 63.58 103.27 -89.13
C THR A 913 62.06 103.02 -89.15
N VAL A 914 61.41 102.16 -89.97
CA VAL A 914 61.70 100.76 -90.39
C VAL A 914 61.57 99.79 -89.20
N THR A 915 60.87 98.66 -89.23
CA THR A 915 60.08 97.94 -90.27
C THR A 915 58.55 98.10 -90.02
N GLY A 916 57.59 97.53 -90.76
CA GLY A 916 57.63 96.61 -91.93
C GLY A 916 57.37 95.13 -91.59
N THR A 917 56.58 94.44 -92.43
CA THR A 917 56.23 92.98 -92.43
C THR A 917 55.52 92.45 -91.16
N MET A 918 54.40 91.70 -91.22
CA MET A 918 54.08 90.42 -91.90
C MET A 918 54.78 89.17 -91.33
N SER A 919 54.04 88.05 -91.35
CA SER A 919 54.36 86.67 -90.91
C SER A 919 54.31 86.35 -89.40
N HIS A 920 53.44 85.37 -89.07
CA HIS A 920 53.69 84.06 -88.45
C HIS A 920 55.09 83.72 -87.85
N PRO A 921 55.24 82.66 -86.98
CA PRO A 921 54.22 81.76 -86.37
C PRO A 921 54.47 81.42 -84.87
N ALA A 922 53.79 80.36 -84.37
CA ALA A 922 54.33 79.27 -83.54
C ALA A 922 54.84 79.47 -82.08
N SER A 923 54.16 78.73 -81.18
CA SER A 923 54.76 77.68 -80.31
C SER A 923 55.34 77.97 -78.90
N LEU A 924 54.66 77.35 -77.91
CA LEU A 924 55.17 76.33 -76.96
C LEU A 924 56.05 76.68 -75.71
N LEU A 925 55.60 76.09 -74.59
CA LEU A 925 56.36 75.31 -73.57
C LEU A 925 57.09 75.95 -72.35
N TYR A 926 56.48 75.68 -71.17
CA TYR A 926 57.04 74.94 -70.01
C TYR A 926 57.92 75.62 -68.92
N THR A 927 58.01 74.92 -67.77
CA THR A 927 58.89 75.10 -66.58
C THR A 927 58.73 76.35 -65.69
N ASP A 928 59.13 76.36 -64.41
CA ASP A 928 59.14 75.35 -63.31
C ASP A 928 59.42 76.10 -61.98
N GLY A 929 59.09 75.49 -60.84
CA GLY A 929 59.69 75.78 -59.52
C GLY A 929 58.94 76.76 -58.60
N ARG A 930 58.95 76.66 -57.26
CA ARG A 930 58.94 75.54 -56.26
C ARG A 930 59.10 76.16 -54.84
N ILE A 931 59.06 75.32 -53.78
CA ILE A 931 59.44 75.64 -52.36
C ILE A 931 58.35 76.43 -51.59
N ASN A 932 57.85 76.03 -50.39
CA ASN A 932 58.09 74.88 -49.50
C ASN A 932 56.74 74.39 -48.90
N ARG A 933 56.45 73.08 -48.87
CA ARG A 933 56.49 72.17 -47.69
C ARG A 933 55.72 72.65 -46.45
N ILE A 934 54.65 71.95 -46.02
CA ILE A 934 54.63 70.89 -44.97
C ILE A 934 53.20 70.27 -44.92
N LEU A 935 52.88 68.99 -44.61
CA LEU A 935 53.59 67.69 -44.59
C LEU A 935 52.58 66.50 -44.63
N ASN A 936 53.03 65.34 -45.14
CA ASN A 936 52.92 63.93 -44.70
C ASN A 936 51.92 63.47 -43.60
N LEU A 937 51.40 62.23 -43.53
CA LEU A 937 51.41 60.94 -44.30
C LEU A 937 50.43 59.93 -43.59
N CYS A 938 50.07 58.70 -43.98
CA CYS A 938 50.23 57.78 -45.14
C CYS A 938 49.07 56.73 -45.11
N PRO A 939 48.50 56.23 -46.24
CA PRO A 939 47.50 55.16 -46.25
C PRO A 939 48.08 53.76 -46.58
N ARG A 940 47.33 52.67 -46.28
CA ARG A 940 47.51 51.36 -46.93
C ARG A 940 46.26 50.46 -46.89
N SER A 941 46.26 49.44 -47.74
CA SER A 941 45.16 48.50 -48.05
C SER A 941 45.68 47.05 -48.13
N VAL A 942 44.90 46.11 -48.72
CA VAL A 942 45.18 44.66 -48.92
C VAL A 942 44.91 43.84 -47.63
N ILE A 943 43.83 43.04 -47.50
CA ILE A 943 43.36 41.85 -48.26
C ILE A 943 44.30 40.63 -48.11
N LEU A 944 43.88 39.61 -47.36
CA LEU A 944 43.96 38.20 -47.79
C LEU A 944 43.16 37.26 -46.88
N ASN A 945 42.70 36.15 -47.46
CA ASN A 945 41.96 35.07 -46.80
C ASN A 945 42.93 34.11 -46.07
N LEU A 946 42.46 33.37 -45.06
CA LEU A 946 42.27 31.89 -45.12
C LEU A 946 41.99 31.24 -43.75
N ARG A 947 41.05 30.28 -43.77
CA ARG A 947 40.95 29.02 -42.99
C ARG A 947 40.79 29.00 -41.46
N GLU A 948 39.66 28.40 -41.06
CA GLU A 948 39.56 27.02 -40.52
C GLU A 948 40.71 26.50 -39.62
N SER A 949 40.40 26.23 -38.34
CA SER A 949 40.43 24.85 -37.77
C SER A 949 39.84 24.82 -36.35
N ASP A 950 39.16 23.73 -36.02
CA ASP A 950 38.60 23.44 -34.70
C ASP A 950 39.66 22.95 -33.68
N VAL A 951 39.14 22.46 -32.53
CA VAL A 951 39.72 21.44 -31.61
C VAL A 951 40.05 21.91 -30.17
N LEU A 952 39.03 21.76 -29.32
CA LEU A 952 39.00 21.11 -27.99
C LEU A 952 39.85 21.56 -26.77
N ASP A 953 39.13 21.50 -25.64
CA ASP A 953 39.55 21.08 -24.28
C ASP A 953 40.29 22.07 -23.34
N GLY A 954 40.32 21.71 -22.04
CA GLY A 954 41.15 22.33 -21.01
C GLY A 954 40.42 23.24 -20.02
N GLY A 955 39.77 22.66 -19.00
CA GLY A 955 39.13 23.42 -17.91
C GLY A 955 40.07 23.85 -16.77
N ALA A 956 39.48 23.99 -15.59
CA ALA A 956 40.10 24.23 -14.26
C ALA A 956 40.41 25.69 -13.81
N ALA A 957 39.49 26.17 -12.96
CA ALA A 957 39.77 26.62 -11.58
C ALA A 957 40.21 28.07 -11.25
N SER A 958 39.63 28.51 -10.13
CA SER A 958 40.16 29.46 -9.13
C SER A 958 40.35 30.94 -9.51
N SER A 959 39.47 31.79 -8.95
CA SER A 959 39.89 32.51 -7.74
C SER A 959 38.68 33.00 -6.93
N ARG A 960 38.76 32.86 -5.60
CA ARG A 960 37.73 33.30 -4.64
C ARG A 960 38.31 34.46 -3.84
N ALA A 961 37.75 35.66 -4.01
CA ALA A 961 38.15 36.84 -3.26
C ALA A 961 37.17 37.14 -2.11
N THR A 962 37.70 37.50 -0.96
CA THR A 962 37.02 37.80 0.31
C THR A 962 37.89 38.76 1.13
N PRO A 963 37.38 39.52 2.10
CA PRO A 963 35.99 39.96 2.37
C PRO A 963 35.97 41.53 2.25
N PRO A 964 35.35 42.38 3.11
CA PRO A 964 34.50 42.16 4.29
C PRO A 964 33.13 41.55 3.98
#